data_AF-A0A8H3GFP0-F1
#
_entry.id   AF-A0A8H3GFP0-F1
#
_cell.length_a   1.000
_cell.length_b   1.000
_cell.length_c   1.000
_cell.angle_alpha   90.00
_cell.angle_beta   90.00
_cell.angle_gamma   90.00
#
_symmetry.space_group_name_H-M   'P 1'
#
loop_
_entity.id
_entity.type
_entity.pdbx_description
1 polymer ?
#
loop_
_entity_poly.entity_id
_entity_poly.type
_entity_poly.pdbx_seq_one_letter_code
_entity_poly.pdbx_strand_id
1 'polypeptide(L)'
;MCTWNGAKMLSSPKVMIQWAGSMMAIAGIAFGQVPGSFEQVGDTKVSAMMMFLGNEQKVYILDKTEGNPSQINGHPAWGVEWDIASSTATLMDVPTNTFCAAGMHFPNGSWATFGGNAAVGPGGNIGSMPNPGGADALYDATYQDWDGRRAIRILNPCSGGSTGTAQCQWFDNTTYIGMQKARWYASTEALNDGSVVIVGGYTNGGYINRQANTPNIDPAYSGGAAEPTFEFWPSRGTPAAVMQFMITTSGLNSYAHLYLMPSGKMFAQANFSTILWDYNNNIETPLPDMPGRVIRVYPASGAVAMLPLTPGNNYTPTILFCGGSDMPEPAWGNYSWPSIDTWNYPASQDCQRITPEPTDGSQPVYIQDDQMLEGRTMGQFIILPDSTLLVLNGALNGTAGYSTQTGETPTYGQMPFGMSLAAGPVLTPAIYNPNAPPGQRWQRFGQPSSIPRLYHSTAVLLPDGSVLVAGSNPNVDVNLTTAFPTTYTAERFYPPYFANISSRPVPEGLPDTLSYGGAVFQVYLPVGAFVGDPNEAAGSARVVLVRPGFSTHAMNMGQRLLQLDSTFEVSDEGNVVLHVAQVPPNPNLLTPGPVLMFVVVGGIPSVGKMVTVGTGQIGTQPVQAASFLPPSRARPSPSPSAAAANTDADRRKAAETRTRKIAIAVSVAGGVLITGLIVAICLIRRRKDKSSVPDDVATRAPARPVSISSAPLWRPGAESQSGAWTPSINGSNPQLLPRTRAYESDSSASLGGPVVSPARTYYSGR
;
A
#
# COMPACT_ATOMS: atom_id res chain seq x y z
N MET A 1 20.72 -27.41 -77.40
CA MET A 1 19.46 -26.94 -78.00
C MET A 1 19.11 -25.63 -77.29
N CYS A 2 19.48 -24.48 -77.87
CA CYS A 2 18.63 -23.69 -78.77
C CYS A 2 17.46 -23.06 -77.99
N THR A 3 17.64 -21.93 -77.30
CA THR A 3 17.70 -20.51 -77.78
C THR A 3 16.36 -19.92 -78.24
N TRP A 4 15.98 -18.79 -77.62
CA TRP A 4 15.50 -17.50 -78.17
C TRP A 4 14.68 -16.77 -77.07
N ASN A 5 15.12 -15.62 -76.53
CA ASN A 5 15.11 -14.25 -77.09
C ASN A 5 13.70 -13.77 -77.48
N GLY A 6 13.16 -12.63 -76.99
CA GLY A 6 13.66 -11.65 -75.99
C GLY A 6 13.11 -10.24 -76.28
N ALA A 7 13.12 -9.30 -75.30
CA ALA A 7 13.07 -7.84 -75.52
C ALA A 7 13.31 -7.06 -74.21
N LYS A 8 14.00 -5.91 -74.28
CA LYS A 8 14.21 -4.94 -73.17
C LYS A 8 13.56 -3.59 -73.52
N MET A 9 12.96 -2.92 -72.52
CA MET A 9 12.87 -1.45 -72.34
C MET A 9 12.42 -1.23 -70.88
N LEU A 10 13.24 -0.76 -69.93
CA LEU A 10 13.86 0.57 -69.68
C LEU A 10 13.03 1.52 -68.78
N SER A 11 13.73 2.08 -67.78
CA SER A 11 13.41 3.18 -66.84
C SER A 11 12.29 3.05 -65.76
N SER A 12 12.72 2.79 -64.51
CA SER A 12 12.64 3.66 -63.29
C SER A 12 11.33 4.38 -62.86
N PRO A 13 11.18 4.81 -61.57
CA PRO A 13 11.70 4.29 -60.30
C PRO A 13 10.66 4.27 -59.12
N LYS A 14 11.14 3.96 -57.91
CA LYS A 14 10.58 4.22 -56.54
C LYS A 14 9.80 3.12 -55.81
N VAL A 15 10.24 2.94 -54.57
CA VAL A 15 9.64 2.19 -53.45
C VAL A 15 8.59 3.08 -52.75
N MET A 16 7.43 2.53 -52.36
CA MET A 16 6.78 2.80 -51.06
C MET A 16 5.47 2.02 -50.80
N ILE A 17 5.26 1.71 -49.51
CA ILE A 17 3.97 1.47 -48.81
C ILE A 17 3.13 0.26 -49.25
N GLN A 18 3.10 -0.79 -48.40
CA GLN A 18 1.88 -1.54 -48.12
C GLN A 18 1.93 -2.30 -46.77
N TRP A 19 1.50 -1.65 -45.67
CA TRP A 19 1.03 -2.32 -44.46
C TRP A 19 -0.06 -1.45 -43.82
N ALA A 20 -1.31 -1.75 -44.12
CA ALA A 20 -2.49 -1.16 -43.50
C ALA A 20 -3.63 -2.19 -43.55
N GLY A 21 -4.22 -2.52 -42.40
CA GLY A 21 -5.37 -3.44 -42.35
C GLY A 21 -5.45 -4.31 -41.11
N SER A 22 -5.68 -3.72 -39.94
CA SER A 22 -6.37 -4.36 -38.79
C SER A 22 -6.70 -3.31 -37.71
N MET A 23 -7.68 -2.46 -38.00
CA MET A 23 -8.43 -1.73 -36.97
C MET A 23 -9.84 -2.34 -36.92
N MET A 24 -10.10 -3.21 -35.95
CA MET A 24 -11.47 -3.51 -35.55
C MET A 24 -11.96 -2.35 -34.68
N ALA A 25 -13.00 -1.65 -35.14
CA ALA A 25 -13.66 -0.61 -34.36
C ALA A 25 -14.51 -1.26 -33.26
N ILE A 26 -14.05 -1.16 -32.01
CA ILE A 26 -14.86 -1.48 -30.83
C ILE A 26 -15.77 -0.28 -30.57
N ALA A 27 -17.02 -0.36 -31.03
CA ALA A 27 -18.07 0.57 -30.66
C ALA A 27 -18.65 0.22 -29.27
N GLY A 28 -17.79 0.29 -28.25
CA GLY A 28 -18.19 0.36 -26.84
C GLY A 28 -18.24 1.83 -26.39
N ILE A 29 -19.04 2.15 -25.38
CA ILE A 29 -19.10 3.51 -24.82
C ILE A 29 -17.77 3.79 -24.12
N ALA A 30 -16.87 4.46 -24.81
CA ALA A 30 -15.61 4.93 -24.25
C ALA A 30 -15.90 6.07 -23.26
N PHE A 31 -16.06 5.73 -21.99
CA PHE A 31 -15.76 6.68 -20.93
C PHE A 31 -14.27 7.00 -21.06
N GLY A 32 -13.95 8.20 -21.56
CA GLY A 32 -12.57 8.66 -21.60
C GLY A 32 -11.97 8.64 -20.20
N GLN A 33 -10.69 8.30 -20.08
CA GLN A 33 -9.99 8.15 -18.80
C GLN A 33 -9.99 9.48 -18.03
N VAL A 34 -11.01 9.73 -17.20
CA VAL A 34 -11.16 11.01 -16.49
C VAL A 34 -10.21 11.03 -15.28
N PRO A 35 -9.33 12.04 -15.13
CA PRO A 35 -8.39 12.09 -14.02
C PRO A 35 -9.14 12.18 -12.69
N GLY A 36 -8.74 11.33 -11.76
CA GLY A 36 -9.36 11.20 -10.45
C GLY A 36 -10.73 10.49 -10.46
N SER A 37 -11.16 9.91 -11.57
CA SER A 37 -12.38 9.09 -11.59
C SER A 37 -12.11 7.63 -11.22
N PHE A 38 -13.17 6.96 -10.78
CA PHE A 38 -13.27 5.51 -10.75
C PHE A 38 -14.12 5.05 -11.94
N GLU A 39 -13.60 4.11 -12.73
CA GLU A 39 -14.34 3.40 -13.76
C GLU A 39 -14.60 1.97 -13.28
N GLN A 40 -15.86 1.51 -13.23
CA GLN A 40 -16.16 0.10 -12.96
C GLN A 40 -15.88 -0.71 -14.22
N VAL A 41 -14.88 -1.60 -14.17
CA VAL A 41 -14.32 -2.27 -15.37
C VAL A 41 -14.72 -3.74 -15.51
N GLY A 42 -15.23 -4.38 -14.46
CA GLY A 42 -15.72 -5.75 -14.56
C GLY A 42 -15.94 -6.44 -13.21
N ASP A 43 -16.05 -7.76 -13.27
CA ASP A 43 -16.42 -8.66 -12.16
C ASP A 43 -15.30 -9.68 -11.92
N THR A 44 -14.69 -9.64 -10.73
CA THR A 44 -13.55 -10.46 -10.31
C THR A 44 -13.92 -11.91 -9.98
N LYS A 45 -15.22 -12.27 -9.97
CA LYS A 45 -15.76 -13.62 -9.69
C LYS A 45 -15.56 -14.18 -8.28
N VAL A 46 -14.60 -13.64 -7.54
CA VAL A 46 -14.25 -13.88 -6.13
C VAL A 46 -13.93 -12.53 -5.50
N SER A 47 -14.10 -12.35 -4.19
CA SER A 47 -13.77 -11.07 -3.54
C SER A 47 -12.24 -10.89 -3.52
N ALA A 48 -11.77 -9.71 -3.93
CA ALA A 48 -10.33 -9.44 -3.98
C ALA A 48 -9.78 -9.08 -2.59
N MET A 49 -9.68 -10.08 -1.72
CA MET A 49 -9.05 -9.98 -0.40
C MET A 49 -7.53 -9.89 -0.50
N MET A 50 -6.93 -10.55 -1.49
CA MET A 50 -5.51 -10.51 -1.81
C MET A 50 -5.31 -10.30 -3.32
N MET A 51 -4.36 -9.45 -3.70
CA MET A 51 -4.12 -9.09 -5.10
C MET A 51 -2.65 -8.77 -5.38
N PHE A 52 -2.11 -9.23 -6.51
CA PHE A 52 -0.76 -8.86 -6.96
C PHE A 52 -0.65 -8.82 -8.49
N LEU A 53 0.25 -7.97 -8.99
CA LEU A 53 0.58 -7.89 -10.42
C LEU A 53 1.56 -9.01 -10.79
N GLY A 54 1.13 -9.97 -11.60
CA GLY A 54 1.97 -11.09 -12.02
C GLY A 54 2.90 -10.73 -13.18
N ASN A 55 2.38 -10.00 -14.17
CA ASN A 55 3.15 -9.50 -15.33
C ASN A 55 2.43 -8.29 -15.96
N GLU A 56 2.87 -7.85 -17.15
CA GLU A 56 2.30 -6.68 -17.85
C GLU A 56 0.84 -6.84 -18.29
N GLN A 57 0.30 -8.07 -18.26
CA GLN A 57 -1.02 -8.41 -18.79
C GLN A 57 -1.96 -8.96 -17.72
N LYS A 58 -1.42 -9.55 -16.64
CA LYS A 58 -2.16 -10.34 -15.66
C LYS A 58 -1.98 -9.85 -14.24
N VAL A 59 -3.11 -9.64 -13.57
CA VAL A 59 -3.20 -9.55 -12.10
C VAL A 59 -3.73 -10.87 -11.59
N TYR A 60 -3.26 -11.33 -10.42
CA TYR A 60 -3.81 -12.51 -9.75
C TYR A 60 -4.50 -12.07 -8.47
N ILE A 61 -5.67 -12.66 -8.24
CA ILE A 61 -6.55 -12.34 -7.12
C ILE A 61 -6.86 -13.63 -6.38
N LEU A 62 -6.75 -13.58 -5.06
CA LEU A 62 -7.17 -14.64 -4.15
C LEU A 62 -8.17 -14.08 -3.14
N ASP A 63 -9.16 -14.90 -2.83
CA ASP A 63 -10.16 -14.67 -1.80
C ASP A 63 -9.87 -15.57 -0.59
N LYS A 64 -10.81 -15.67 0.34
CA LYS A 64 -10.90 -16.78 1.30
C LYS A 64 -11.78 -17.90 0.75
N THR A 65 -11.73 -19.08 1.36
CA THR A 65 -12.79 -20.08 1.14
C THR A 65 -14.11 -19.53 1.69
N GLU A 66 -15.10 -19.37 0.81
CA GLU A 66 -16.47 -18.99 1.15
C GLU A 66 -17.43 -19.41 0.02
N GLY A 67 -18.73 -19.20 0.21
CA GLY A 67 -19.82 -19.61 -0.69
C GLY A 67 -19.91 -18.80 -1.99
N ASN A 68 -18.78 -18.51 -2.64
CA ASN A 68 -18.70 -17.77 -3.89
C ASN A 68 -19.55 -18.45 -4.99
N PRO A 69 -20.36 -17.68 -5.74
CA PRO A 69 -21.29 -18.23 -6.73
C PRO A 69 -20.56 -18.83 -7.95
N SER A 70 -19.34 -18.36 -8.22
CA SER A 70 -18.45 -18.90 -9.24
C SER A 70 -17.92 -20.27 -8.80
N GLN A 71 -18.06 -21.30 -9.64
CA GLN A 71 -17.68 -22.67 -9.32
C GLN A 71 -16.54 -23.14 -10.22
N ILE A 72 -15.59 -23.88 -9.65
CA ILE A 72 -14.52 -24.59 -10.36
C ILE A 72 -14.41 -26.01 -9.77
N ASN A 73 -14.18 -27.03 -10.60
CA ASN A 73 -13.99 -28.42 -10.18
C ASN A 73 -15.02 -29.02 -9.19
N GLY A 74 -16.21 -28.41 -9.07
CA GLY A 74 -17.28 -28.84 -8.15
C GLY A 74 -17.31 -28.15 -6.79
N HIS A 75 -16.53 -27.08 -6.59
CA HIS A 75 -16.52 -26.25 -5.38
C HIS A 75 -16.54 -24.75 -5.74
N PRO A 76 -16.82 -23.85 -4.77
CA PRO A 76 -16.65 -22.41 -4.95
C PRO A 76 -15.22 -22.07 -5.36
N ALA A 77 -15.07 -21.07 -6.22
CA ALA A 77 -13.76 -20.51 -6.55
C ALA A 77 -13.34 -19.47 -5.50
N TRP A 78 -12.04 -19.47 -5.15
CA TRP A 78 -11.39 -18.40 -4.38
C TRP A 78 -10.05 -17.96 -4.98
N GLY A 79 -9.80 -18.28 -6.26
CA GLY A 79 -8.65 -17.78 -7.01
C GLY A 79 -9.01 -17.47 -8.45
N VAL A 80 -8.46 -16.38 -9.00
CA VAL A 80 -8.63 -15.99 -10.40
C VAL A 80 -7.37 -15.35 -11.01
N GLU A 81 -7.21 -15.52 -12.31
CA GLU A 81 -6.36 -14.69 -13.16
C GLU A 81 -7.22 -13.59 -13.77
N TRP A 82 -6.85 -12.33 -13.55
CA TRP A 82 -7.50 -11.15 -14.12
C TRP A 82 -6.70 -10.61 -15.31
N ASP A 83 -7.33 -10.54 -16.48
CA ASP A 83 -6.75 -9.94 -17.68
C ASP A 83 -6.92 -8.41 -17.68
N ILE A 84 -5.80 -7.68 -17.77
CA ILE A 84 -5.77 -6.22 -17.73
C ILE A 84 -6.29 -5.59 -19.04
N ALA A 85 -6.22 -6.28 -20.19
CA ALA A 85 -6.68 -5.72 -21.45
C ALA A 85 -8.20 -5.86 -21.62
N SER A 86 -8.76 -7.05 -21.33
CA SER A 86 -10.20 -7.31 -21.45
C SER A 86 -11.01 -7.02 -20.19
N SER A 87 -10.37 -6.80 -19.03
CA SER A 87 -11.03 -6.67 -17.73
C SER A 87 -11.91 -7.89 -17.37
N THR A 88 -11.36 -9.09 -17.59
CA THR A 88 -12.06 -10.37 -17.37
C THR A 88 -11.28 -11.30 -16.45
N ALA A 89 -11.96 -11.88 -15.47
CA ALA A 89 -11.43 -12.95 -14.62
C ALA A 89 -11.58 -14.34 -15.27
N THR A 90 -10.55 -15.17 -15.14
CA THR A 90 -10.57 -16.62 -15.39
C THR A 90 -10.37 -17.34 -14.06
N LEU A 91 -11.25 -18.30 -13.75
CA LEU A 91 -11.16 -19.07 -12.51
C LEU A 91 -9.89 -19.91 -12.46
N MET A 92 -9.29 -20.00 -11.27
CA MET A 92 -8.12 -20.83 -10.98
C MET A 92 -8.42 -21.73 -9.80
N ASP A 93 -7.91 -22.96 -9.86
CA ASP A 93 -8.08 -23.91 -8.76
C ASP A 93 -7.00 -23.66 -7.69
N VAL A 94 -7.42 -23.71 -6.42
CA VAL A 94 -6.60 -23.44 -5.23
C VAL A 94 -7.09 -24.37 -4.11
N PRO A 95 -6.46 -25.55 -3.91
CA PRO A 95 -6.95 -26.55 -2.96
C PRO A 95 -7.04 -26.13 -1.48
N THR A 96 -6.14 -25.28 -0.97
CA THR A 96 -6.10 -24.94 0.46
C THR A 96 -6.64 -23.53 0.75
N ASN A 97 -7.21 -23.34 1.95
CA ASN A 97 -7.83 -22.08 2.35
C ASN A 97 -6.80 -20.95 2.49
N THR A 98 -6.89 -19.99 1.57
CA THR A 98 -5.99 -18.84 1.43
C THR A 98 -6.24 -17.72 2.44
N PHE A 99 -7.31 -17.77 3.24
CA PHE A 99 -7.69 -16.69 4.15
C PHE A 99 -6.55 -16.28 5.08
N CYS A 100 -6.14 -15.01 5.01
CA CYS A 100 -5.08 -14.42 5.84
C CYS A 100 -3.65 -14.93 5.57
N ALA A 101 -3.40 -15.46 4.37
CA ALA A 101 -2.04 -15.70 3.90
C ALA A 101 -1.21 -14.40 3.78
N ALA A 102 0.10 -14.54 3.87
CA ALA A 102 1.07 -13.55 3.39
C ALA A 102 1.41 -13.81 1.92
N GLY A 103 2.13 -12.91 1.25
CA GLY A 103 2.58 -13.14 -0.12
C GLY A 103 3.79 -12.33 -0.55
N MET A 104 4.61 -12.89 -1.43
CA MET A 104 5.86 -12.28 -1.89
C MET A 104 6.27 -12.80 -3.29
N HIS A 105 6.97 -11.96 -4.04
CA HIS A 105 7.58 -12.32 -5.33
C HIS A 105 8.89 -13.09 -5.13
N PHE A 106 9.28 -13.87 -6.13
CA PHE A 106 10.61 -14.49 -6.23
C PHE A 106 11.43 -13.87 -7.37
N PRO A 107 12.76 -14.03 -7.39
CA PRO A 107 13.64 -13.45 -8.41
C PRO A 107 13.27 -13.77 -9.85
N ASN A 108 12.75 -14.98 -10.11
CA ASN A 108 12.39 -15.45 -11.45
C ASN A 108 11.03 -14.92 -11.96
N GLY A 109 10.34 -14.05 -11.19
CA GLY A 109 9.02 -13.54 -11.54
C GLY A 109 7.84 -14.42 -11.08
N SER A 110 8.11 -15.60 -10.53
CA SER A 110 7.08 -16.38 -9.83
C SER A 110 6.71 -15.73 -8.49
N TRP A 111 5.55 -16.10 -7.96
CA TRP A 111 5.01 -15.59 -6.71
C TRP A 111 4.66 -16.73 -5.78
N ALA A 112 4.67 -16.47 -4.47
CA ALA A 112 4.12 -17.40 -3.50
C ALA A 112 3.21 -16.72 -2.48
N THR A 113 2.23 -17.49 -1.98
CA THR A 113 1.52 -17.18 -0.73
C THR A 113 1.91 -18.15 0.37
N PHE A 114 1.91 -17.65 1.60
CA PHE A 114 2.42 -18.33 2.79
C PHE A 114 1.37 -18.32 3.89
N GLY A 115 0.96 -19.51 4.32
CA GLY A 115 -0.08 -19.68 5.34
C GLY A 115 -1.48 -19.48 4.79
N GLY A 116 -2.42 -19.23 5.70
CA GLY A 116 -3.83 -19.23 5.40
C GLY A 116 -4.66 -19.61 6.64
N ASN A 117 -5.82 -20.20 6.41
CA ASN A 117 -6.71 -20.70 7.46
C ASN A 117 -6.81 -22.24 7.44
N ALA A 118 -7.30 -22.82 8.53
CA ALA A 118 -7.85 -24.16 8.53
C ALA A 118 -9.05 -24.27 7.58
N ALA A 119 -9.48 -25.49 7.28
CA ALA A 119 -10.64 -25.72 6.41
C ALA A 119 -11.95 -25.24 7.06
N VAL A 120 -12.86 -24.68 6.26
CA VAL A 120 -14.14 -24.12 6.73
C VAL A 120 -15.32 -24.55 5.87
N GLY A 121 -16.44 -24.85 6.54
CA GLY A 121 -17.73 -25.04 5.89
C GLY A 121 -18.57 -23.76 5.83
N PRO A 122 -19.79 -23.84 5.25
CA PRO A 122 -20.68 -22.70 5.09
C PRO A 122 -20.93 -21.91 6.37
N GLY A 123 -20.91 -20.58 6.29
CA GLY A 123 -20.97 -19.66 7.42
C GLY A 123 -19.66 -19.49 8.19
N GLY A 124 -18.54 -20.01 7.66
CA GLY A 124 -17.25 -20.05 8.37
C GLY A 124 -17.21 -21.07 9.52
N ASN A 125 -18.07 -22.09 9.45
CA ASN A 125 -18.08 -23.18 10.43
C ASN A 125 -16.81 -24.04 10.32
N ILE A 126 -16.46 -24.76 11.39
CA ILE A 126 -15.36 -25.74 11.36
C ILE A 126 -15.66 -26.80 10.29
N GLY A 127 -14.70 -27.06 9.40
CA GLY A 127 -14.87 -27.99 8.28
C GLY A 127 -15.17 -29.44 8.71
N SER A 128 -15.80 -30.18 7.79
CA SER A 128 -16.30 -31.55 7.98
C SER A 128 -15.34 -32.60 8.55
N MET A 129 -14.02 -32.40 8.44
CA MET A 129 -12.98 -33.26 9.02
C MET A 129 -12.14 -32.48 10.03
N PRO A 130 -12.56 -32.40 11.31
CA PRO A 130 -11.82 -31.70 12.36
C PRO A 130 -10.42 -32.28 12.59
N ASN A 131 -9.46 -31.40 12.88
CA ASN A 131 -8.14 -31.79 13.35
C ASN A 131 -8.21 -32.32 14.81
N PRO A 132 -7.17 -33.04 15.29
CA PRO A 132 -7.09 -33.47 16.68
C PRO A 132 -7.27 -32.30 17.66
N GLY A 133 -8.28 -32.40 18.54
CA GLY A 133 -8.69 -31.33 19.46
C GLY A 133 -9.97 -30.60 19.05
N GLY A 134 -10.39 -30.69 17.78
CA GLY A 134 -11.72 -30.26 17.31
C GLY A 134 -11.97 -28.75 17.25
N ALA A 135 -10.95 -27.92 17.44
CA ALA A 135 -11.04 -26.45 17.38
C ALA A 135 -10.88 -25.88 15.96
N ASP A 136 -10.38 -26.68 15.03
CA ASP A 136 -10.18 -26.35 13.62
C ASP A 136 -10.23 -27.65 12.76
N ALA A 137 -10.17 -27.54 11.44
CA ALA A 137 -10.36 -28.67 10.51
C ALA A 137 -9.28 -28.81 9.44
N LEU A 138 -9.04 -30.05 9.05
CA LEU A 138 -8.16 -30.44 7.94
C LEU A 138 -8.81 -30.23 6.58
N TYR A 139 -10.12 -30.46 6.48
CA TYR A 139 -10.89 -30.42 5.23
C TYR A 139 -12.40 -30.15 5.45
N ASP A 140 -13.05 -29.45 4.51
CA ASP A 140 -14.51 -29.39 4.42
C ASP A 140 -15.05 -30.06 3.15
N ALA A 141 -16.10 -30.89 3.27
CA ALA A 141 -16.70 -31.60 2.15
C ALA A 141 -17.67 -30.77 1.29
N THR A 142 -18.09 -29.58 1.76
CA THR A 142 -19.00 -28.67 1.04
C THR A 142 -18.21 -27.69 0.17
N TYR A 143 -17.21 -27.04 0.77
CA TYR A 143 -16.33 -26.11 0.07
C TYR A 143 -15.07 -26.77 -0.52
N GLN A 144 -14.82 -28.04 -0.19
CA GLN A 144 -13.69 -28.85 -0.67
C GLN A 144 -12.31 -28.25 -0.35
N ASP A 145 -12.23 -27.33 0.62
CA ASP A 145 -11.00 -26.68 1.01
C ASP A 145 -10.19 -27.52 2.00
N TRP A 146 -8.87 -27.39 1.91
CA TRP A 146 -7.91 -28.02 2.82
C TRP A 146 -7.25 -26.99 3.76
N ASP A 147 -6.74 -27.43 4.91
CA ASP A 147 -6.01 -26.59 5.86
C ASP A 147 -4.80 -25.92 5.19
N GLY A 148 -4.91 -24.61 5.00
CA GLY A 148 -3.94 -23.73 4.38
C GLY A 148 -2.95 -23.10 5.34
N ARG A 149 -3.06 -23.29 6.66
CA ARG A 149 -2.20 -22.59 7.64
C ARG A 149 -0.72 -22.89 7.48
N ARG A 150 -0.37 -24.05 6.91
CA ARG A 150 1.01 -24.45 6.59
C ARG A 150 1.31 -24.41 5.09
N ALA A 151 0.37 -23.99 4.25
CA ALA A 151 0.55 -23.98 2.81
C ALA A 151 1.63 -23.01 2.35
N ILE A 152 2.33 -23.41 1.30
CA ILE A 152 3.14 -22.55 0.45
C ILE A 152 2.60 -22.79 -0.95
N ARG A 153 1.90 -21.80 -1.50
CA ARG A 153 1.28 -21.91 -2.82
C ARG A 153 2.13 -21.12 -3.80
N ILE A 154 2.66 -21.76 -4.84
CA ILE A 154 3.55 -21.12 -5.80
C ILE A 154 2.84 -20.99 -7.14
N LEU A 155 2.91 -19.80 -7.74
CA LEU A 155 2.39 -19.51 -9.07
C LEU A 155 3.49 -18.98 -9.98
N ASN A 156 3.53 -19.45 -11.22
CA ASN A 156 4.31 -18.83 -12.29
C ASN A 156 3.36 -17.99 -13.16
N PRO A 157 3.40 -16.64 -13.09
CA PRO A 157 2.60 -15.78 -13.97
C PRO A 157 2.86 -16.07 -15.44
N CYS A 158 1.79 -16.31 -16.19
CA CYS A 158 1.90 -16.66 -17.60
C CYS A 158 1.68 -15.47 -18.54
N SER A 159 2.47 -15.41 -19.60
CA SER A 159 2.23 -14.50 -20.71
C SER A 159 1.01 -14.93 -21.55
N GLY A 160 0.41 -13.95 -22.23
CA GLY A 160 -0.86 -14.09 -22.94
C GLY A 160 -0.91 -15.29 -23.90
N GLY A 161 -2.07 -15.94 -23.95
CA GLY A 161 -2.32 -17.14 -24.74
C GLY A 161 -2.15 -18.46 -23.99
N SER A 162 -1.58 -18.46 -22.77
CA SER A 162 -1.38 -19.68 -21.95
C SER A 162 -2.31 -19.78 -20.72
N THR A 163 -3.24 -18.83 -20.55
CA THR A 163 -4.25 -18.81 -19.47
C THR A 163 -4.96 -20.17 -19.35
N GLY A 164 -5.06 -20.69 -18.13
CA GLY A 164 -5.72 -21.98 -17.87
C GLY A 164 -4.89 -23.24 -18.16
N THR A 165 -3.65 -23.12 -18.68
CA THR A 165 -2.75 -24.28 -18.80
C THR A 165 -2.19 -24.69 -17.43
N ALA A 166 -1.80 -25.96 -17.28
CA ALA A 166 -1.35 -26.54 -16.01
C ALA A 166 -0.10 -25.85 -15.42
N GLN A 167 0.76 -25.30 -16.28
CA GLN A 167 1.96 -24.54 -15.91
C GLN A 167 1.63 -23.17 -15.29
N CYS A 168 0.41 -22.68 -15.51
CA CYS A 168 -0.10 -21.40 -15.06
C CYS A 168 -1.07 -21.54 -13.87
N GLN A 169 -1.22 -22.74 -13.29
CA GLN A 169 -2.02 -22.96 -12.09
C GLN A 169 -1.17 -22.80 -10.83
N TRP A 170 -1.85 -22.67 -9.69
CA TRP A 170 -1.20 -22.73 -8.38
C TRP A 170 -0.65 -24.13 -8.11
N PHE A 171 0.63 -24.22 -7.81
CA PHE A 171 1.17 -25.39 -7.12
C PHE A 171 0.92 -25.22 -5.62
N ASP A 172 -0.12 -25.87 -5.13
CA ASP A 172 -0.53 -25.88 -3.73
C ASP A 172 -0.69 -27.32 -3.26
N ASN A 173 0.35 -27.84 -2.60
CA ASN A 173 0.34 -29.18 -2.03
C ASN A 173 1.29 -29.28 -0.83
N THR A 174 0.69 -29.25 0.36
CA THR A 174 1.34 -29.31 1.68
C THR A 174 2.14 -30.58 1.94
N THR A 175 1.97 -31.63 1.13
CA THR A 175 2.76 -32.88 1.22
C THR A 175 4.16 -32.71 0.65
N TYR A 176 4.35 -31.81 -0.33
CA TYR A 176 5.64 -31.59 -0.99
C TYR A 176 6.37 -30.35 -0.46
N ILE A 177 5.64 -29.25 -0.24
CA ILE A 177 6.19 -28.00 0.29
C ILE A 177 5.25 -27.43 1.34
N GLY A 178 5.79 -26.89 2.42
CA GLY A 178 4.98 -26.29 3.48
C GLY A 178 5.85 -25.58 4.51
N MET A 179 5.24 -24.63 5.21
CA MET A 179 5.89 -23.93 6.33
C MET A 179 6.10 -24.89 7.50
N GLN A 180 7.11 -24.59 8.31
CA GLN A 180 7.38 -25.29 9.56
C GLN A 180 6.26 -25.05 10.58
N LYS A 181 5.69 -23.84 10.59
CA LYS A 181 4.61 -23.44 11.50
C LYS A 181 3.29 -23.17 10.78
N ALA A 182 2.20 -23.32 11.51
CA ALA A 182 0.88 -22.86 11.10
C ALA A 182 0.80 -21.34 11.29
N ARG A 183 0.41 -20.59 10.25
CA ARG A 183 0.33 -19.13 10.29
C ARG A 183 -0.89 -18.58 9.55
N TRP A 184 -1.59 -17.69 10.24
CA TRP A 184 -2.61 -16.76 9.77
C TRP A 184 -2.12 -15.34 10.08
N TYR A 185 -2.26 -14.34 9.20
CA TYR A 185 -1.71 -12.98 9.38
C TYR A 185 -0.18 -12.91 9.61
N ALA A 186 0.59 -13.80 9.00
CA ALA A 186 2.04 -13.66 8.96
C ALA A 186 2.46 -12.49 8.07
N SER A 187 3.62 -11.90 8.34
CA SER A 187 4.26 -10.96 7.43
C SER A 187 5.36 -11.63 6.63
N THR A 188 5.57 -11.16 5.40
CA THR A 188 6.70 -11.54 4.56
C THR A 188 7.42 -10.32 4.00
N GLU A 189 8.74 -10.40 3.94
CA GLU A 189 9.59 -9.44 3.20
C GLU A 189 10.65 -10.24 2.42
N ALA A 190 10.93 -9.81 1.19
CA ALA A 190 11.98 -10.41 0.37
C ALA A 190 13.37 -10.00 0.90
N LEU A 191 14.36 -10.88 0.72
CA LEU A 191 15.73 -10.68 1.14
C LEU A 191 16.64 -10.39 -0.07
N ASN A 192 17.88 -10.01 0.22
CA ASN A 192 18.86 -9.57 -0.76
C ASN A 192 19.38 -10.67 -1.70
N ASP A 193 19.25 -11.93 -1.28
CA ASP A 193 19.46 -13.14 -2.07
C ASP A 193 18.17 -13.63 -2.77
N GLY A 194 17.04 -12.95 -2.59
CA GLY A 194 15.75 -13.36 -3.14
C GLY A 194 15.04 -14.48 -2.39
N SER A 195 15.57 -14.94 -1.25
CA SER A 195 14.78 -15.69 -0.27
C SER A 195 13.77 -14.78 0.43
N VAL A 196 12.83 -15.35 1.17
CA VAL A 196 11.75 -14.63 1.88
C VAL A 196 11.82 -14.99 3.36
N VAL A 197 11.75 -13.99 4.24
CA VAL A 197 11.51 -14.22 5.67
C VAL A 197 10.00 -14.21 5.93
N ILE A 198 9.52 -15.13 6.77
CA ILE A 198 8.12 -15.28 7.17
C ILE A 198 8.07 -15.08 8.69
N VAL A 199 7.30 -14.11 9.16
CA VAL A 199 7.30 -13.67 10.57
C VAL A 199 5.91 -13.70 11.17
N GLY A 200 5.80 -14.24 12.37
CA GLY A 200 4.64 -14.04 13.23
C GLY A 200 3.35 -14.72 12.77
N GLY A 201 2.24 -14.13 13.19
CA GLY A 201 0.87 -14.57 12.90
C GLY A 201 0.19 -15.29 14.06
N TYR A 202 -0.97 -15.86 13.75
CA TYR A 202 -1.76 -16.72 14.62
C TYR A 202 -1.65 -18.17 14.17
N THR A 203 -1.98 -19.10 15.06
CA THR A 203 -2.14 -20.53 14.74
C THR A 203 -3.53 -20.88 14.21
N ASN A 204 -4.52 -19.98 14.34
CA ASN A 204 -5.90 -20.11 13.84
C ASN A 204 -6.57 -18.71 13.75
N GLY A 205 -7.75 -18.60 13.16
CA GLY A 205 -8.47 -17.34 12.94
C GLY A 205 -9.10 -16.65 14.16
N GLY A 206 -8.84 -15.36 14.32
CA GLY A 206 -9.43 -14.52 15.37
C GLY A 206 -9.28 -13.02 15.13
N TYR A 207 -9.78 -12.22 16.07
CA TYR A 207 -9.73 -10.75 16.02
C TYR A 207 -8.36 -10.18 16.44
N ILE A 208 -7.76 -10.68 17.53
CA ILE A 208 -6.41 -10.33 17.99
C ILE A 208 -5.74 -11.51 18.71
N ASN A 209 -4.41 -11.67 18.68
CA ASN A 209 -3.75 -12.72 19.47
C ASN A 209 -3.65 -12.35 20.97
N ARG A 210 -4.77 -12.49 21.67
CA ARG A 210 -4.87 -12.27 23.11
C ARG A 210 -5.94 -13.20 23.68
N GLN A 211 -5.54 -14.16 24.53
CA GLN A 211 -6.43 -15.20 25.03
C GLN A 211 -7.59 -14.65 25.88
N ALA A 212 -7.29 -13.68 26.74
CA ALA A 212 -8.22 -13.05 27.67
C ALA A 212 -8.17 -11.53 27.52
N ASN A 213 -9.21 -10.84 28.00
CA ASN A 213 -9.18 -9.39 28.15
C ASN A 213 -8.03 -8.95 29.08
N THR A 214 -7.64 -7.69 28.99
CA THR A 214 -6.50 -7.09 29.73
C THR A 214 -6.45 -7.46 31.21
N PRO A 215 -5.27 -7.83 31.76
CA PRO A 215 -3.94 -7.86 31.13
C PRO A 215 -3.71 -9.09 30.24
N ASN A 216 -2.78 -8.99 29.27
CA ASN A 216 -2.35 -10.13 28.47
C ASN A 216 -1.50 -11.09 29.35
N ILE A 217 -2.10 -12.21 29.77
CA ILE A 217 -1.50 -13.17 30.71
C ILE A 217 -0.58 -14.21 30.06
N ASP A 218 -0.69 -14.43 28.75
CA ASP A 218 0.20 -15.27 27.96
C ASP A 218 0.56 -14.53 26.65
N PRO A 219 1.52 -13.59 26.72
CA PRO A 219 1.94 -12.84 25.54
C PRO A 219 2.74 -13.69 24.54
N ALA A 220 3.30 -14.84 24.95
CA ALA A 220 4.14 -15.64 24.07
C ALA A 220 3.31 -16.49 23.10
N TYR A 221 2.30 -17.21 23.61
CA TYR A 221 1.50 -18.13 22.81
C TYR A 221 0.00 -17.86 22.88
N SER A 222 -0.47 -16.99 23.77
CA SER A 222 -1.88 -16.61 23.95
C SER A 222 -2.83 -17.81 24.00
N GLY A 223 -2.53 -18.77 24.88
CA GLY A 223 -3.31 -20.00 25.01
C GLY A 223 -3.15 -20.97 23.83
N GLY A 224 -2.11 -20.79 23.02
CA GLY A 224 -1.84 -21.54 21.79
C GLY A 224 -2.35 -20.85 20.52
N ALA A 225 -2.93 -19.65 20.59
CA ALA A 225 -3.45 -18.89 19.45
C ALA A 225 -2.41 -18.05 18.69
N ALA A 226 -1.23 -17.77 19.28
CA ALA A 226 -0.17 -16.97 18.68
C ALA A 226 0.99 -17.84 18.16
N GLU A 227 1.61 -17.42 17.05
CA GLU A 227 2.85 -18.01 16.53
C GLU A 227 3.98 -16.96 16.54
N PRO A 228 4.79 -16.89 17.63
CA PRO A 228 5.79 -15.84 17.84
C PRO A 228 7.12 -16.09 17.10
N THR A 229 7.22 -17.10 16.24
CA THR A 229 8.46 -17.43 15.53
C THR A 229 8.58 -16.74 14.16
N PHE A 230 9.79 -16.78 13.60
CA PHE A 230 10.07 -16.56 12.19
C PHE A 230 10.73 -17.79 11.54
N GLU A 231 10.61 -17.88 10.23
CA GLU A 231 11.24 -18.88 9.38
C GLU A 231 11.55 -18.31 7.98
N PHE A 232 12.10 -19.13 7.08
CA PHE A 232 12.53 -18.68 5.76
C PHE A 232 12.02 -19.60 4.65
N TRP A 233 11.78 -19.02 3.48
CA TRP A 233 11.60 -19.74 2.22
C TRP A 233 12.67 -19.34 1.19
N PRO A 234 13.40 -20.29 0.57
CA PRO A 234 13.46 -21.70 0.91
C PRO A 234 13.96 -21.94 2.35
N SER A 235 13.64 -23.09 2.92
CA SER A 235 14.09 -23.44 4.27
C SER A 235 15.62 -23.46 4.34
N ARG A 236 16.18 -22.76 5.33
CA ARG A 236 17.63 -22.74 5.63
C ARG A 236 18.11 -24.01 6.37
N GLY A 237 17.26 -25.03 6.52
CA GLY A 237 17.54 -26.25 7.28
C GLY A 237 17.50 -26.06 8.81
N THR A 238 17.20 -24.85 9.28
CA THR A 238 17.07 -24.50 10.69
C THR A 238 15.60 -24.51 11.15
N PRO A 239 15.29 -24.96 12.38
CA PRO A 239 13.97 -24.79 12.96
C PRO A 239 13.52 -23.33 12.99
N ALA A 240 12.21 -23.09 12.90
CA ALA A 240 11.62 -21.77 13.15
C ALA A 240 12.00 -21.25 14.54
N ALA A 241 12.52 -20.03 14.61
CA ALA A 241 13.10 -19.46 15.82
C ALA A 241 12.19 -18.38 16.44
N VAL A 242 12.14 -18.28 17.76
CA VAL A 242 11.31 -17.28 18.46
C VAL A 242 11.84 -15.88 18.22
N MET A 243 10.96 -14.95 17.84
CA MET A 243 11.24 -13.52 17.76
C MET A 243 10.66 -12.85 19.01
N GLN A 244 11.52 -12.28 19.86
CA GLN A 244 11.10 -11.67 21.12
C GLN A 244 10.18 -10.47 20.87
N PHE A 245 10.36 -9.76 19.76
CA PHE A 245 9.49 -8.67 19.30
C PHE A 245 8.02 -9.08 19.20
N MET A 246 7.74 -10.29 18.70
CA MET A 246 6.37 -10.80 18.56
C MET A 246 5.73 -11.05 19.93
N ILE A 247 6.52 -11.47 20.93
CA ILE A 247 6.07 -11.59 22.32
C ILE A 247 5.82 -10.19 22.93
N THR A 248 6.74 -9.25 22.72
CA THR A 248 6.65 -7.87 23.23
C THR A 248 5.43 -7.11 22.67
N THR A 249 5.07 -7.36 21.41
CA THR A 249 3.96 -6.68 20.70
C THR A 249 2.64 -7.46 20.75
N SER A 250 2.61 -8.58 21.48
CA SER A 250 1.48 -9.52 21.58
C SER A 250 0.14 -8.85 21.91
N GLY A 251 -0.91 -9.32 21.24
CA GLY A 251 -2.24 -8.75 21.26
C GLY A 251 -2.51 -7.74 20.14
N LEU A 252 -1.49 -7.21 19.44
CA LEU A 252 -1.62 -6.27 18.33
C LEU A 252 -0.41 -6.36 17.36
N ASN A 253 -0.08 -7.53 16.82
CA ASN A 253 1.14 -7.73 16.00
C ASN A 253 0.95 -8.47 14.66
N SER A 254 -0.30 -8.69 14.28
CA SER A 254 -0.69 -9.31 13.01
C SER A 254 -0.31 -8.46 11.82
N TYR A 255 0.24 -9.09 10.78
CA TYR A 255 0.83 -8.37 9.66
C TYR A 255 1.78 -7.25 10.10
N ALA A 256 2.72 -7.56 11.02
CA ALA A 256 3.82 -6.67 11.41
C ALA A 256 4.50 -6.03 10.19
N HIS A 257 4.70 -4.72 10.20
CA HIS A 257 5.26 -4.01 9.06
C HIS A 257 6.76 -4.26 8.95
N LEU A 258 7.19 -4.98 7.91
CA LEU A 258 8.58 -5.35 7.65
C LEU A 258 9.12 -4.59 6.44
N TYR A 259 10.34 -4.07 6.55
CA TYR A 259 11.06 -3.43 5.44
C TYR A 259 12.56 -3.73 5.50
N LEU A 260 13.12 -4.33 4.45
CA LEU A 260 14.56 -4.60 4.36
C LEU A 260 15.34 -3.28 4.22
N MET A 261 16.27 -3.02 5.14
CA MET A 261 17.08 -1.80 5.24
C MET A 261 18.44 -1.92 4.52
N PRO A 262 19.10 -0.81 4.15
CA PRO A 262 20.33 -0.82 3.34
C PRO A 262 21.48 -1.61 3.96
N SER A 263 21.57 -1.69 5.29
CA SER A 263 22.56 -2.51 6.01
C SER A 263 22.37 -4.03 5.86
N GLY A 264 21.20 -4.47 5.38
CA GLY A 264 20.78 -5.88 5.40
C GLY A 264 20.07 -6.29 6.69
N LYS A 265 19.81 -5.36 7.62
CA LYS A 265 18.87 -5.54 8.74
C LYS A 265 17.44 -5.28 8.30
N MET A 266 16.48 -5.66 9.13
CA MET A 266 15.05 -5.52 8.90
C MET A 266 14.46 -4.48 9.84
N PHE A 267 13.80 -3.44 9.32
CA PHE A 267 12.91 -2.64 10.15
C PHE A 267 11.64 -3.45 10.44
N ALA A 268 11.20 -3.50 11.68
CA ALA A 268 9.95 -4.15 12.07
C ALA A 268 9.11 -3.23 13.01
N GLN A 269 7.82 -3.08 12.71
CA GLN A 269 6.87 -2.30 13.50
C GLN A 269 5.58 -3.10 13.74
N ALA A 270 5.18 -3.22 15.00
CA ALA A 270 3.96 -3.89 15.45
C ALA A 270 3.49 -3.29 16.78
N ASN A 271 2.20 -3.39 17.09
CA ASN A 271 1.57 -2.65 18.19
C ASN A 271 1.93 -1.15 18.06
N PHE A 272 2.50 -0.54 19.11
CA PHE A 272 3.18 0.76 19.03
C PHE A 272 4.72 0.66 19.02
N SER A 273 5.32 -0.53 19.12
CA SER A 273 6.78 -0.68 19.22
C SER A 273 7.47 -0.89 17.87
N THR A 274 8.75 -0.53 17.84
CA THR A 274 9.57 -0.51 16.62
C THR A 274 10.96 -1.06 16.93
N ILE A 275 11.52 -1.89 16.04
CA ILE A 275 12.89 -2.39 16.15
C ILE A 275 13.64 -2.35 14.80
N LEU A 276 14.97 -2.39 14.89
CA LEU A 276 15.86 -2.79 13.80
C LEU A 276 16.43 -4.18 14.13
N TRP A 277 16.13 -5.17 13.29
CA TRP A 277 16.33 -6.59 13.54
C TRP A 277 17.39 -7.20 12.61
N ASP A 278 18.40 -7.84 13.19
CA ASP A 278 19.32 -8.71 12.49
C ASP A 278 18.73 -10.13 12.41
N TYR A 279 17.99 -10.42 11.35
CA TYR A 279 17.30 -11.71 11.17
C TYR A 279 18.25 -12.91 10.98
N ASN A 280 19.54 -12.68 10.70
CA ASN A 280 20.52 -13.76 10.57
C ASN A 280 21.04 -14.21 11.94
N ASN A 281 21.22 -13.27 12.87
CA ASN A 281 21.70 -13.53 14.23
C ASN A 281 20.57 -13.51 15.29
N ASN A 282 19.34 -13.19 14.88
CA ASN A 282 18.18 -12.90 15.72
C ASN A 282 18.45 -11.82 16.80
N ILE A 283 19.13 -10.73 16.42
CA ILE A 283 19.44 -9.62 17.35
C ILE A 283 18.46 -8.47 17.10
N GLU A 284 17.64 -8.17 18.10
CA GLU A 284 16.65 -7.09 18.06
C GLU A 284 17.21 -5.82 18.72
N THR A 285 17.27 -4.71 17.97
CA THR A 285 17.67 -3.39 18.49
C THR A 285 16.42 -2.50 18.61
N PRO A 286 16.00 -2.12 19.83
CA PRO A 286 14.88 -1.20 20.01
C PRO A 286 15.10 0.15 19.31
N LEU A 287 14.09 0.60 18.59
CA LEU A 287 13.92 1.98 18.13
C LEU A 287 12.84 2.66 18.99
N PRO A 288 12.64 3.99 18.90
CA PRO A 288 11.57 4.65 19.65
C PRO A 288 10.19 4.04 19.35
N ASP A 289 9.29 4.07 20.35
CA ASP A 289 7.89 3.72 20.14
C ASP A 289 7.18 4.76 19.26
N MET A 290 6.11 4.34 18.57
CA MET A 290 5.21 5.16 17.78
C MET A 290 4.59 6.28 18.63
N PRO A 291 4.74 7.57 18.24
CA PRO A 291 4.10 8.68 18.93
C PRO A 291 2.59 8.51 19.09
N GLY A 292 2.05 8.98 20.22
CA GLY A 292 0.65 8.80 20.58
C GLY A 292 0.20 7.34 20.83
N ARG A 293 1.09 6.35 20.65
CA ARG A 293 0.75 4.91 20.63
C ARG A 293 -0.34 4.55 19.62
N VAL A 294 -0.41 5.29 18.50
CA VAL A 294 -1.35 5.00 17.42
C VAL A 294 -0.98 3.67 16.77
N ILE A 295 -1.86 2.68 16.88
CA ILE A 295 -1.66 1.35 16.31
C ILE A 295 -1.84 1.43 14.80
N ARG A 296 -0.90 0.85 14.05
CA ARG A 296 -0.88 0.88 12.57
C ARG A 296 -1.13 -0.49 11.95
N VAL A 297 -0.69 -1.56 12.60
CA VAL A 297 -0.92 -2.94 12.13
C VAL A 297 -2.39 -3.36 12.29
N TYR A 298 -2.77 -4.51 11.76
CA TYR A 298 -4.12 -5.07 11.97
C TYR A 298 -4.39 -5.26 13.48
N PRO A 299 -5.62 -4.98 13.99
CA PRO A 299 -6.82 -4.57 13.24
C PRO A 299 -7.00 -3.04 13.11
N ALA A 300 -6.04 -2.23 13.55
CA ALA A 300 -6.10 -0.78 13.35
C ALA A 300 -5.91 -0.40 11.87
N SER A 301 -5.02 -1.10 11.17
CA SER A 301 -4.77 -1.01 9.73
C SER A 301 -4.60 0.44 9.22
N GLY A 302 -3.61 1.15 9.76
CA GLY A 302 -3.15 2.42 9.20
C GLY A 302 -2.39 2.22 7.89
N ALA A 303 -2.49 3.19 6.99
CA ALA A 303 -1.74 3.21 5.75
C ALA A 303 -0.23 3.31 6.03
N VAL A 304 0.55 2.38 5.47
CA VAL A 304 2.01 2.34 5.59
C VAL A 304 2.70 2.30 4.23
N ALA A 305 3.84 2.99 4.10
CA ALA A 305 4.70 2.88 2.92
C ALA A 305 6.16 3.24 3.22
N MET A 306 7.11 2.61 2.53
CA MET A 306 8.44 3.18 2.33
C MET A 306 8.35 4.32 1.32
N LEU A 307 8.91 5.49 1.66
CA LEU A 307 8.97 6.62 0.73
C LEU A 307 9.91 6.35 -0.45
N PRO A 308 9.69 7.00 -1.62
CA PRO A 308 10.53 6.87 -2.81
C PRO A 308 12.04 6.96 -2.52
N LEU A 309 12.79 5.94 -2.95
CA LEU A 309 14.25 5.93 -2.90
C LEU A 309 14.78 6.62 -4.15
N THR A 310 15.53 7.71 -4.01
CA THR A 310 15.96 8.56 -5.13
C THR A 310 17.43 8.99 -4.99
N PRO A 311 18.10 9.40 -6.08
CA PRO A 311 19.41 10.04 -5.98
C PRO A 311 19.39 11.25 -5.03
N GLY A 312 18.30 12.03 -5.04
CA GLY A 312 18.15 13.25 -4.23
C GLY A 312 18.06 13.03 -2.72
N ASN A 313 17.64 11.85 -2.26
CA ASN A 313 17.68 11.45 -0.84
C ASN A 313 18.74 10.37 -0.55
N ASN A 314 19.73 10.21 -1.45
CA ASN A 314 20.78 9.20 -1.37
C ASN A 314 20.24 7.77 -1.14
N TYR A 315 19.06 7.47 -1.69
CA TYR A 315 18.33 6.20 -1.53
C TYR A 315 18.05 5.82 -0.06
N THR A 316 17.97 6.81 0.85
CA THR A 316 17.77 6.58 2.29
C THR A 316 16.32 6.20 2.57
N PRO A 317 16.02 5.01 3.14
CA PRO A 317 14.65 4.63 3.44
C PRO A 317 14.07 5.40 4.63
N THR A 318 12.91 6.01 4.38
CA THR A 318 12.04 6.59 5.40
C THR A 318 10.69 5.89 5.31
N ILE A 319 10.17 5.38 6.42
CA ILE A 319 8.86 4.73 6.49
C ILE A 319 7.83 5.75 6.98
N LEU A 320 6.73 5.87 6.24
CA LEU A 320 5.56 6.70 6.56
C LEU A 320 4.45 5.81 7.11
N PHE A 321 3.82 6.26 8.19
CA PHE A 321 2.63 5.67 8.79
C PHE A 321 1.55 6.74 8.92
N CYS A 322 0.32 6.45 8.49
CA CYS A 322 -0.82 7.37 8.54
C CYS A 322 -2.11 6.62 8.89
N GLY A 323 -3.06 7.25 9.57
CA GLY A 323 -4.32 6.58 9.91
C GLY A 323 -4.21 5.61 11.09
N GLY A 324 -5.05 4.58 11.11
CA GLY A 324 -5.08 3.59 12.21
C GLY A 324 -5.88 4.10 13.42
N SER A 325 -5.55 3.64 14.63
CA SER A 325 -6.35 3.94 15.83
C SER A 325 -5.53 3.96 17.12
N ASP A 326 -5.88 4.88 18.03
CA ASP A 326 -5.33 5.05 19.37
C ASP A 326 -6.27 4.52 20.48
N MET A 327 -7.19 3.61 20.12
CA MET A 327 -8.10 2.96 21.09
C MET A 327 -7.36 2.46 22.34
N PRO A 328 -7.91 2.71 23.55
CA PRO A 328 -7.27 2.31 24.79
C PRO A 328 -7.18 0.79 24.90
N GLU A 329 -6.12 0.28 25.55
CA GLU A 329 -5.74 -1.14 25.57
C GLU A 329 -6.89 -2.15 25.90
N PRO A 330 -7.86 -1.85 26.81
CA PRO A 330 -9.01 -2.73 27.06
C PRO A 330 -10.06 -2.78 25.92
N ALA A 331 -10.15 -1.75 25.08
CA ALA A 331 -11.14 -1.65 24.01
C ALA A 331 -10.93 -2.70 22.90
N TRP A 332 -9.68 -3.06 22.64
CA TRP A 332 -9.29 -4.09 21.68
C TRP A 332 -9.81 -5.50 22.04
N GLY A 333 -10.26 -5.74 23.27
CA GLY A 333 -10.88 -7.01 23.67
C GLY A 333 -9.92 -8.18 23.68
N ASN A 334 -10.30 -9.26 22.99
CA ASN A 334 -9.58 -10.53 22.94
C ASN A 334 -9.71 -11.19 21.56
N TYR A 335 -9.19 -12.41 21.44
CA TYR A 335 -9.22 -13.24 20.24
C TYR A 335 -10.58 -13.38 19.54
N SER A 336 -11.68 -13.23 20.26
CA SER A 336 -13.02 -13.46 19.72
C SER A 336 -13.65 -12.20 19.12
N TRP A 337 -13.51 -11.04 19.79
CA TRP A 337 -14.12 -9.77 19.39
C TRP A 337 -13.57 -8.58 20.22
N PRO A 338 -13.74 -7.32 19.76
CA PRO A 338 -13.44 -6.12 20.56
C PRO A 338 -14.39 -5.97 21.77
N SER A 339 -13.91 -5.30 22.82
CA SER A 339 -14.72 -5.00 24.02
C SER A 339 -15.78 -3.92 23.79
N ILE A 340 -15.61 -3.09 22.76
CA ILE A 340 -16.49 -1.95 22.47
C ILE A 340 -17.03 -2.00 21.05
N ASP A 341 -18.04 -1.19 20.78
CA ASP A 341 -18.55 -0.87 19.45
C ASP A 341 -17.52 -0.04 18.66
N THR A 342 -16.55 -0.71 18.04
CA THR A 342 -15.42 -0.08 17.34
C THR A 342 -15.86 0.93 16.29
N TRP A 343 -16.97 0.70 15.59
CA TRP A 343 -17.54 1.62 14.60
C TRP A 343 -17.95 3.01 15.15
N ASN A 344 -18.02 3.17 16.48
CA ASN A 344 -18.23 4.47 17.12
C ASN A 344 -16.91 5.21 17.43
N TYR A 345 -15.76 4.53 17.36
CA TYR A 345 -14.45 5.11 17.67
C TYR A 345 -13.78 5.67 16.40
N PRO A 346 -13.37 6.95 16.37
CA PRO A 346 -12.77 7.56 15.19
C PRO A 346 -11.36 7.01 14.91
N ALA A 347 -11.04 6.84 13.64
CA ALA A 347 -9.67 6.57 13.20
C ALA A 347 -8.80 7.84 13.32
N SER A 348 -7.51 7.64 13.56
CA SER A 348 -6.56 8.74 13.73
C SER A 348 -6.30 9.46 12.41
N GLN A 349 -6.07 10.78 12.49
CA GLN A 349 -5.49 11.58 11.39
C GLN A 349 -3.97 11.61 11.42
N ASP A 350 -3.36 11.06 12.47
CA ASP A 350 -1.94 11.20 12.72
C ASP A 350 -1.07 10.55 11.63
N CYS A 351 -0.01 11.25 11.25
CA CYS A 351 1.03 10.74 10.35
C CYS A 351 2.41 10.89 10.98
N GLN A 352 3.22 9.84 10.90
CA GLN A 352 4.58 9.80 11.43
C GLN A 352 5.54 9.26 10.36
N ARG A 353 6.73 9.85 10.28
CA ARG A 353 7.86 9.31 9.50
C ARG A 353 8.99 8.86 10.42
N ILE A 354 9.67 7.77 10.08
CA ILE A 354 10.95 7.38 10.71
C ILE A 354 11.96 6.98 9.64
N THR A 355 13.20 7.43 9.81
CA THR A 355 14.36 6.94 9.04
C THR A 355 15.12 5.96 9.93
N PRO A 356 15.05 4.63 9.69
CA PRO A 356 15.62 3.64 10.60
C PRO A 356 17.15 3.59 10.61
N GLU A 357 17.79 4.02 9.52
CA GLU A 357 19.25 4.07 9.37
C GLU A 357 19.69 5.46 8.85
N PRO A 358 19.72 6.51 9.70
CA PRO A 358 20.11 7.86 9.28
C PRO A 358 21.57 7.92 8.80
N THR A 359 21.79 8.44 7.59
CA THR A 359 23.12 8.48 6.96
C THR A 359 24.08 9.51 7.57
N ASP A 360 23.57 10.41 8.40
CA ASP A 360 24.34 11.41 9.15
C ASP A 360 24.84 10.90 10.52
N GLY A 361 24.48 9.66 10.89
CA GLY A 361 24.83 9.07 12.18
C GLY A 361 23.96 9.56 13.35
N SER A 362 22.88 10.29 13.09
CA SER A 362 21.87 10.61 14.11
C SER A 362 21.15 9.35 14.60
N GLN A 363 20.55 9.44 15.80
CA GLN A 363 19.69 8.36 16.28
C GLN A 363 18.36 8.35 15.50
N PRO A 364 17.81 7.16 15.16
CA PRO A 364 16.48 7.07 14.55
C PRO A 364 15.42 7.68 15.46
N VAL A 365 14.61 8.59 14.92
CA VAL A 365 13.49 9.24 15.63
C VAL A 365 12.26 9.26 14.75
N TYR A 366 11.08 9.14 15.37
CA TYR A 366 9.83 9.50 14.70
C TYR A 366 9.71 11.02 14.60
N ILE A 367 9.32 11.48 13.42
CA ILE A 367 9.07 12.88 13.08
C ILE A 367 7.59 12.99 12.68
N GLN A 368 6.88 13.90 13.33
CA GLN A 368 5.50 14.26 12.99
C GLN A 368 5.41 14.72 11.53
N ASP A 369 4.48 14.15 10.78
CA ASP A 369 4.16 14.58 9.43
C ASP A 369 2.84 15.35 9.36
N ASP A 370 2.50 15.84 8.17
CA ASP A 370 1.23 16.46 7.87
C ASP A 370 0.10 15.46 8.18
N GLN A 371 -0.87 15.89 8.99
CA GLN A 371 -2.06 15.09 9.29
C GLN A 371 -2.86 14.77 8.03
N MET A 372 -3.48 13.59 8.00
CA MET A 372 -4.42 13.20 6.96
C MET A 372 -5.61 14.17 6.92
N LEU A 373 -6.20 14.35 5.72
CA LEU A 373 -7.37 15.21 5.51
C LEU A 373 -8.62 14.76 6.29
N GLU A 374 -8.72 13.46 6.53
CA GLU A 374 -9.66 12.84 7.47
C GLU A 374 -8.99 11.63 8.14
N GLY A 375 -9.54 11.18 9.28
CA GLY A 375 -9.05 9.97 9.94
C GLY A 375 -9.37 8.74 9.08
N ARG A 376 -8.47 7.75 9.03
CA ARG A 376 -8.65 6.58 8.15
C ARG A 376 -8.10 5.28 8.76
N THR A 377 -8.98 4.34 9.07
CA THR A 377 -8.63 2.92 9.22
C THR A 377 -8.76 2.23 7.87
N MET A 378 -7.97 1.18 7.62
CA MET A 378 -7.89 0.43 6.36
C MET A 378 -7.58 1.30 5.13
N GLY A 379 -6.91 2.43 5.33
CA GLY A 379 -6.38 3.22 4.22
C GLY A 379 -5.16 2.52 3.61
N GLN A 380 -5.08 2.47 2.28
CA GLN A 380 -4.00 1.77 1.59
C GLN A 380 -3.17 2.74 0.74
N PHE A 381 -1.85 2.76 0.95
CA PHE A 381 -0.91 3.52 0.11
C PHE A 381 -0.52 2.73 -1.14
N ILE A 382 -0.77 3.30 -2.32
CA ILE A 382 -0.23 2.85 -3.61
C ILE A 382 0.82 3.86 -4.08
N ILE A 383 2.07 3.43 -4.24
CA ILE A 383 3.12 4.31 -4.75
C ILE A 383 2.95 4.46 -6.27
N LEU A 384 2.94 5.70 -6.76
CA LEU A 384 2.75 6.03 -8.16
C LEU A 384 4.09 6.31 -8.88
N PRO A 385 4.16 6.15 -10.21
CA PRO A 385 5.40 6.40 -10.98
C PRO A 385 5.96 7.83 -10.84
N ASP A 386 5.11 8.83 -10.62
CA ASP A 386 5.52 10.22 -10.38
C ASP A 386 6.12 10.46 -8.98
N SER A 387 6.33 9.39 -8.20
CA SER A 387 6.82 9.39 -6.81
C SER A 387 5.87 10.07 -5.80
N THR A 388 4.61 10.29 -6.16
CA THR A 388 3.53 10.53 -5.19
C THR A 388 2.95 9.21 -4.68
N LEU A 389 2.17 9.28 -3.60
CA LEU A 389 1.48 8.13 -3.03
C LEU A 389 -0.02 8.39 -3.02
N LEU A 390 -0.81 7.49 -3.60
CA LEU A 390 -2.26 7.49 -3.57
C LEU A 390 -2.75 6.81 -2.29
N VAL A 391 -3.67 7.42 -1.57
CA VAL A 391 -4.46 6.78 -0.50
C VAL A 391 -5.90 6.63 -0.95
N LEU A 392 -6.38 5.40 -0.83
CA LEU A 392 -7.77 4.99 -1.08
C LEU A 392 -8.17 3.91 -0.06
N ASN A 393 -9.39 3.38 -0.19
CA ASN A 393 -10.03 2.43 0.71
C ASN A 393 -10.19 2.98 2.15
N GLY A 394 -10.89 2.21 2.99
CA GLY A 394 -10.98 2.45 4.42
C GLY A 394 -12.18 3.25 4.92
N ALA A 395 -12.17 3.52 6.22
CA ALA A 395 -13.28 4.08 6.98
C ALA A 395 -12.85 5.19 7.94
N LEU A 396 -13.77 6.10 8.26
CA LEU A 396 -13.60 7.15 9.27
C LEU A 396 -13.50 6.58 10.68
N ASN A 397 -14.18 5.46 10.96
CA ASN A 397 -14.31 4.88 12.29
C ASN A 397 -14.06 3.36 12.29
N GLY A 398 -13.56 2.87 13.43
CA GLY A 398 -13.45 1.44 13.75
C GLY A 398 -12.20 0.75 13.25
N THR A 399 -12.32 -0.54 12.97
CA THR A 399 -11.19 -1.45 12.74
C THR A 399 -11.44 -2.42 11.59
N ALA A 400 -10.36 -2.97 11.07
CA ALA A 400 -10.36 -4.14 10.21
C ALA A 400 -10.90 -5.38 10.96
N GLY A 401 -11.44 -6.32 10.21
CA GLY A 401 -12.07 -7.54 10.73
C GLY A 401 -13.59 -7.50 10.63
N TYR A 402 -14.21 -8.60 11.04
CA TYR A 402 -15.65 -8.74 11.17
C TYR A 402 -15.99 -9.48 12.47
N SER A 403 -17.21 -9.31 12.98
CA SER A 403 -17.75 -10.07 14.12
C SER A 403 -19.28 -10.09 14.09
N THR A 404 -19.89 -11.06 14.76
CA THR A 404 -21.34 -11.08 15.03
C THR A 404 -21.74 -10.33 16.29
N GLN A 405 -20.77 -9.86 17.09
CA GLN A 405 -20.98 -9.16 18.37
C GLN A 405 -19.75 -8.36 18.82
N THR A 406 -19.93 -7.49 19.81
CA THR A 406 -18.85 -6.83 20.59
C THR A 406 -19.11 -7.05 22.08
N GLY A 407 -18.25 -6.52 22.95
CA GLY A 407 -18.53 -6.47 24.39
C GLY A 407 -19.70 -5.55 24.79
N GLU A 408 -20.10 -4.61 23.93
CA GLU A 408 -21.22 -3.67 24.16
C GLU A 408 -22.50 -4.08 23.40
N THR A 409 -22.34 -4.70 22.24
CA THR A 409 -23.42 -5.20 21.35
C THR A 409 -23.39 -6.74 21.32
N PRO A 410 -24.11 -7.43 22.22
CA PRO A 410 -23.97 -8.87 22.44
C PRO A 410 -24.72 -9.76 21.44
N THR A 411 -25.44 -9.21 20.46
CA THR A 411 -26.19 -10.01 19.47
C THR A 411 -26.11 -9.43 18.06
N TYR A 412 -26.05 -10.31 17.06
CA TYR A 412 -25.93 -9.91 15.64
C TYR A 412 -27.07 -9.00 15.17
N GLY A 413 -28.30 -9.21 15.64
CA GLY A 413 -29.45 -8.39 15.27
C GLY A 413 -29.39 -6.94 15.77
N GLN A 414 -28.42 -6.60 16.62
CA GLN A 414 -28.15 -5.25 17.09
C GLN A 414 -26.98 -4.58 16.36
N MET A 415 -26.19 -5.32 15.57
CA MET A 415 -25.04 -4.81 14.85
C MET A 415 -25.50 -3.89 13.68
N PRO A 416 -25.23 -2.58 13.71
CA PRO A 416 -25.84 -1.63 12.77
C PRO A 416 -25.29 -1.72 11.33
N PHE A 417 -24.14 -2.36 11.15
CA PHE A 417 -23.43 -2.45 9.86
C PHE A 417 -23.19 -3.90 9.40
N GLY A 418 -24.07 -4.82 9.80
CA GLY A 418 -23.86 -6.25 9.61
C GLY A 418 -22.68 -6.72 10.45
N MET A 419 -21.77 -7.52 9.87
CA MET A 419 -20.61 -8.00 10.62
C MET A 419 -19.42 -7.03 10.65
N SER A 420 -19.51 -5.86 9.99
CA SER A 420 -18.41 -4.89 9.92
C SER A 420 -18.07 -4.27 11.26
N LEU A 421 -16.77 -4.28 11.61
CA LEU A 421 -16.22 -3.56 12.77
C LEU A 421 -15.83 -2.10 12.45
N ALA A 422 -16.15 -1.61 11.25
CA ALA A 422 -15.88 -0.25 10.79
C ALA A 422 -17.13 0.45 10.22
N ALA A 423 -17.13 1.78 10.24
CA ALA A 423 -18.20 2.61 9.69
C ALA A 423 -17.70 3.95 9.12
N GLY A 424 -18.56 4.58 8.31
CA GLY A 424 -18.25 5.79 7.55
C GLY A 424 -17.17 5.55 6.48
N PRO A 425 -17.46 4.80 5.40
CA PRO A 425 -16.48 4.54 4.33
C PRO A 425 -15.92 5.84 3.73
N VAL A 426 -14.60 5.93 3.57
CA VAL A 426 -13.95 7.12 3.00
C VAL A 426 -13.79 6.96 1.50
N LEU A 427 -14.88 7.28 0.79
CA LEU A 427 -15.02 7.05 -0.65
C LEU A 427 -14.09 7.90 -1.52
N THR A 428 -13.63 9.06 -1.03
CA THR A 428 -12.75 9.98 -1.80
C THR A 428 -11.27 9.69 -1.55
N PRO A 429 -10.46 9.53 -2.61
CA PRO A 429 -9.02 9.38 -2.48
C PRO A 429 -8.29 10.68 -2.12
N ALA A 430 -7.03 10.52 -1.71
CA ALA A 430 -6.09 11.61 -1.52
C ALA A 430 -4.73 11.26 -2.13
N ILE A 431 -4.01 12.28 -2.60
CA ILE A 431 -2.61 12.16 -3.02
C ILE A 431 -1.74 12.75 -1.93
N TYR A 432 -0.66 12.04 -1.63
CA TYR A 432 0.42 12.47 -0.76
C TYR A 432 1.68 12.72 -1.58
N ASN A 433 2.20 13.94 -1.55
CA ASN A 433 3.47 14.29 -2.16
C ASN A 433 4.56 14.38 -1.08
N PRO A 434 5.48 13.40 -0.98
CA PRO A 434 6.49 13.39 0.09
C PRO A 434 7.49 14.55 0.01
N ASN A 435 7.64 15.16 -1.17
CA ASN A 435 8.56 16.25 -1.50
C ASN A 435 7.92 17.65 -1.37
N ALA A 436 6.61 17.74 -1.14
CA ALA A 436 5.97 19.02 -0.88
C ALA A 436 6.40 19.59 0.50
N PRO A 437 6.38 20.93 0.67
CA PRO A 437 6.64 21.56 1.95
C PRO A 437 5.70 21.02 3.05
N PRO A 438 6.15 20.97 4.32
CA PRO A 438 5.26 20.69 5.45
C PRO A 438 4.04 21.63 5.46
N GLY A 439 2.88 21.06 5.78
CA GLY A 439 1.57 21.69 5.67
C GLY A 439 0.94 21.66 4.26
N GLN A 440 1.59 21.04 3.27
CA GLN A 440 1.14 21.00 1.87
C GLN A 440 1.26 19.62 1.21
N ARG A 441 1.54 18.56 1.98
CA ARG A 441 1.80 17.22 1.43
C ARG A 441 0.54 16.46 1.03
N TRP A 442 -0.59 16.76 1.64
CA TRP A 442 -1.88 16.15 1.32
C TRP A 442 -2.71 17.00 0.37
N GLN A 443 -3.22 16.36 -0.69
CA GLN A 443 -4.21 16.95 -1.60
C GLN A 443 -5.37 15.98 -1.77
N ARG A 444 -6.62 16.44 -1.56
CA ARG A 444 -7.80 15.67 -1.95
C ARG A 444 -7.84 15.63 -3.47
N PHE A 445 -7.83 14.42 -4.05
CA PHE A 445 -7.83 14.27 -5.49
C PHE A 445 -8.70 13.10 -5.91
N GLY A 446 -9.68 13.40 -6.75
CA GLY A 446 -10.61 12.44 -7.32
C GLY A 446 -12.05 12.59 -6.84
N GLN A 447 -12.91 11.90 -7.55
CA GLN A 447 -14.32 11.72 -7.22
C GLN A 447 -14.46 10.60 -6.19
N PRO A 448 -15.50 10.63 -5.33
CA PRO A 448 -15.80 9.50 -4.46
C PRO A 448 -16.15 8.25 -5.31
N SER A 449 -15.62 7.09 -4.93
CA SER A 449 -16.13 5.81 -5.43
C SER A 449 -17.59 5.61 -4.99
N SER A 450 -18.34 4.84 -5.75
CA SER A 450 -19.69 4.40 -5.37
C SER A 450 -19.69 3.16 -4.45
N ILE A 451 -18.52 2.56 -4.22
CA ILE A 451 -18.36 1.27 -3.52
C ILE A 451 -17.60 1.47 -2.20
N PRO A 452 -18.19 1.10 -1.05
CA PRO A 452 -17.47 0.98 0.22
C PRO A 452 -16.36 -0.07 0.17
N ARG A 453 -15.11 0.37 0.01
CA ARG A 453 -13.91 -0.47 0.05
C ARG A 453 -13.39 -0.55 1.50
N LEU A 454 -13.89 -1.50 2.27
CA LEU A 454 -13.57 -1.69 3.71
C LEU A 454 -12.61 -2.87 3.91
N TYR A 455 -12.85 -3.70 4.92
CA TYR A 455 -12.10 -4.92 5.15
C TYR A 455 -12.20 -5.87 3.95
N HIS A 456 -11.11 -6.57 3.63
CA HIS A 456 -10.93 -7.34 2.40
C HIS A 456 -11.11 -6.54 1.09
N SER A 457 -10.78 -5.25 1.10
CA SER A 457 -10.49 -4.51 -0.14
C SER A 457 -8.98 -4.48 -0.42
N THR A 458 -8.65 -4.39 -1.70
CA THR A 458 -7.27 -4.38 -2.20
C THR A 458 -7.12 -3.38 -3.35
N ALA A 459 -5.88 -2.97 -3.60
CA ALA A 459 -5.52 -2.13 -4.73
C ALA A 459 -4.08 -2.35 -5.17
N VAL A 460 -3.80 -2.23 -6.48
CA VAL A 460 -2.47 -2.44 -7.06
C VAL A 460 -2.24 -1.51 -8.27
N LEU A 461 -1.01 -1.00 -8.43
CA LEU A 461 -0.59 -0.24 -9.60
C LEU A 461 -0.51 -1.15 -10.85
N LEU A 462 -1.08 -0.70 -11.97
CA LEU A 462 -1.04 -1.38 -13.25
C LEU A 462 0.06 -0.81 -14.19
N PRO A 463 0.48 -1.55 -15.23
CA PRO A 463 1.47 -1.09 -16.22
C PRO A 463 1.05 0.15 -17.01
N ASP A 464 -0.24 0.40 -17.21
CA ASP A 464 -0.73 1.65 -17.81
C ASP A 464 -0.65 2.85 -16.84
N GLY A 465 -0.27 2.64 -15.59
CA GLY A 465 -0.23 3.64 -14.53
C GLY A 465 -1.59 3.92 -13.87
N SER A 466 -2.67 3.26 -14.28
CA SER A 466 -3.92 3.25 -13.49
C SER A 466 -3.76 2.35 -12.26
N VAL A 467 -4.70 2.42 -11.33
CA VAL A 467 -4.72 1.60 -10.12
C VAL A 467 -5.97 0.73 -10.14
N LEU A 468 -5.80 -0.59 -10.16
CA LEU A 468 -6.91 -1.53 -10.01
C LEU A 468 -7.31 -1.58 -8.54
N VAL A 469 -8.60 -1.47 -8.25
CA VAL A 469 -9.19 -1.47 -6.91
C VAL A 469 -10.33 -2.49 -6.90
N ALA A 470 -10.32 -3.43 -5.96
CA ALA A 470 -11.25 -4.53 -5.95
C ALA A 470 -11.56 -5.02 -4.53
N GLY A 471 -12.57 -5.91 -4.45
CA GLY A 471 -13.02 -6.49 -3.19
C GLY A 471 -13.78 -5.50 -2.29
N SER A 472 -14.58 -6.08 -1.42
CA SER A 472 -14.72 -5.70 -0.02
C SER A 472 -15.61 -6.79 0.58
N ASN A 473 -15.19 -7.38 1.70
CA ASN A 473 -15.96 -8.45 2.33
C ASN A 473 -15.82 -8.45 3.86
N PRO A 474 -16.48 -7.51 4.56
CA PRO A 474 -16.53 -7.45 6.02
C PRO A 474 -17.53 -8.47 6.62
N ASN A 475 -17.59 -9.69 6.08
CA ASN A 475 -18.53 -10.74 6.47
C ASN A 475 -17.80 -12.08 6.64
N VAL A 476 -18.39 -13.02 7.40
CA VAL A 476 -17.82 -14.36 7.62
C VAL A 476 -17.89 -15.26 6.38
N ASP A 477 -18.92 -15.09 5.55
CA ASP A 477 -19.20 -15.79 4.30
C ASP A 477 -19.97 -14.80 3.39
N VAL A 478 -20.26 -15.18 2.13
CA VAL A 478 -20.84 -14.30 1.11
C VAL A 478 -22.17 -13.72 1.58
N ASN A 479 -22.25 -12.38 1.64
CA ASN A 479 -23.46 -11.66 2.00
C ASN A 479 -23.65 -10.45 1.08
N LEU A 480 -24.64 -10.56 0.18
CA LEU A 480 -24.97 -9.53 -0.81
C LEU A 480 -26.08 -8.55 -0.35
N THR A 481 -26.59 -8.72 0.88
CA THR A 481 -27.81 -8.03 1.38
C THR A 481 -27.58 -7.22 2.66
N THR A 482 -26.36 -7.22 3.19
CA THR A 482 -25.94 -6.47 4.37
C THR A 482 -25.60 -5.01 4.03
N ALA A 483 -25.35 -4.17 5.05
CA ALA A 483 -24.98 -2.76 4.90
C ALA A 483 -23.67 -2.56 4.09
N PHE A 484 -22.70 -3.47 4.24
CA PHE A 484 -21.45 -3.50 3.50
C PHE A 484 -21.27 -4.89 2.85
N PRO A 485 -21.83 -5.10 1.64
CA PRO A 485 -21.93 -6.42 1.03
C PRO A 485 -20.61 -6.90 0.43
N THR A 486 -20.47 -8.23 0.34
CA THR A 486 -19.41 -8.90 -0.45
C THR A 486 -19.44 -8.36 -1.88
N THR A 487 -18.32 -7.81 -2.36
CA THR A 487 -18.27 -7.09 -3.65
C THR A 487 -17.24 -7.69 -4.60
N TYR A 488 -17.71 -8.17 -5.76
CA TYR A 488 -16.89 -8.67 -6.86
C TYR A 488 -16.60 -7.61 -7.94
N THR A 489 -17.17 -6.40 -7.84
CA THR A 489 -16.91 -5.33 -8.82
C THR A 489 -15.48 -4.79 -8.68
N ALA A 490 -14.73 -4.81 -9.79
CA ALA A 490 -13.46 -4.12 -9.93
C ALA A 490 -13.65 -2.69 -10.46
N GLU A 491 -12.88 -1.74 -9.92
CA GLU A 491 -12.75 -0.38 -10.41
C GLU A 491 -11.30 -0.12 -10.88
N ARG A 492 -11.12 0.72 -11.90
CA ARG A 492 -9.84 1.42 -12.13
C ARG A 492 -9.95 2.85 -11.63
N PHE A 493 -8.98 3.25 -10.83
CA PHE A 493 -8.74 4.66 -10.52
C PHE A 493 -7.68 5.23 -11.45
N TYR A 494 -7.89 6.47 -11.91
CA TYR A 494 -6.99 7.18 -12.81
C TYR A 494 -6.25 8.33 -12.06
N PRO A 495 -4.95 8.18 -11.71
CA PRO A 495 -4.18 9.21 -11.00
C PRO A 495 -4.02 10.56 -11.74
N PRO A 496 -3.50 11.62 -11.09
CA PRO A 496 -3.44 12.98 -11.64
C PRO A 496 -2.83 13.12 -13.04
N TYR A 497 -1.77 12.37 -13.34
CA TYR A 497 -1.11 12.41 -14.65
C TYR A 497 -1.99 11.94 -15.82
N PHE A 498 -3.13 11.29 -15.56
CA PHE A 498 -4.10 10.99 -16.61
C PHE A 498 -4.68 12.25 -17.28
N ALA A 499 -4.57 13.43 -16.64
CA ALA A 499 -5.01 14.71 -17.22
C ALA A 499 -4.30 15.07 -18.53
N ASN A 500 -3.08 14.58 -18.73
CA ASN A 500 -2.27 14.82 -19.93
C ASN A 500 -1.81 13.49 -20.55
N ILE A 501 -2.57 12.40 -20.42
CA ILE A 501 -2.11 11.06 -20.78
C ILE A 501 -1.84 10.87 -22.29
N SER A 502 -2.41 11.73 -23.14
CA SER A 502 -2.09 11.83 -24.56
C SER A 502 -0.65 12.31 -24.84
N SER A 503 0.00 12.94 -23.87
CA SER A 503 1.40 13.39 -23.89
C SER A 503 2.35 12.38 -23.25
N ARG A 504 1.89 11.14 -23.01
CA ARG A 504 2.69 10.05 -22.42
C ARG A 504 3.98 9.81 -23.22
N PRO A 505 5.15 9.73 -22.56
CA PRO A 505 6.40 9.43 -23.25
C PRO A 505 6.44 7.99 -23.77
N VAL A 506 7.05 7.79 -24.94
CA VAL A 506 7.24 6.49 -25.61
C VAL A 506 8.75 6.18 -25.71
N PRO A 507 9.38 5.75 -24.60
CA PRO A 507 10.83 5.50 -24.58
C PRO A 507 11.23 4.25 -25.36
N GLU A 508 12.40 4.32 -26.00
CA GLU A 508 13.06 3.18 -26.64
C GLU A 508 14.33 2.79 -25.87
N GLY A 509 14.82 1.56 -26.06
CA GLY A 509 16.06 1.08 -25.43
C GLY A 509 15.95 0.57 -23.99
N LEU A 510 14.73 0.42 -23.44
CA LEU A 510 14.54 -0.14 -22.10
C LEU A 510 15.04 -1.61 -22.03
N PRO A 511 15.94 -1.97 -21.10
CA PRO A 511 16.46 -3.33 -20.96
C PRO A 511 15.40 -4.30 -20.42
N ASP A 512 15.65 -5.61 -20.51
CA ASP A 512 14.82 -6.65 -19.86
C ASP A 512 15.31 -6.97 -18.44
N THR A 513 16.59 -6.71 -18.17
CA THR A 513 17.28 -7.04 -16.91
C THR A 513 18.15 -5.89 -16.42
N LEU A 514 18.24 -5.70 -15.11
CA LEU A 514 19.13 -4.73 -14.46
C LEU A 514 20.09 -5.41 -13.50
N SER A 515 21.35 -4.95 -13.46
CA SER A 515 22.35 -5.40 -12.49
C SER A 515 22.44 -4.47 -11.28
N TYR A 516 23.17 -4.90 -10.23
CA TYR A 516 23.55 -4.05 -9.11
C TYR A 516 24.91 -3.42 -9.40
N GLY A 517 24.92 -2.13 -9.75
CA GLY A 517 26.06 -1.49 -10.39
C GLY A 517 26.32 -2.02 -11.81
N GLY A 518 27.39 -1.54 -12.43
CA GLY A 518 27.82 -1.93 -13.79
C GLY A 518 27.70 -0.80 -14.81
N ALA A 519 27.82 -1.14 -16.08
CA ALA A 519 27.77 -0.17 -17.18
C ALA A 519 26.39 0.50 -17.32
N VAL A 520 26.41 1.79 -17.66
CA VAL A 520 25.19 2.56 -17.99
C VAL A 520 24.48 1.96 -19.20
N PHE A 521 23.17 2.10 -19.26
CA PHE A 521 22.38 1.86 -20.48
C PHE A 521 21.83 3.18 -21.01
N GLN A 522 21.33 3.16 -22.26
CA GLN A 522 20.77 4.34 -22.90
C GLN A 522 19.27 4.16 -23.13
N VAL A 523 18.50 5.18 -22.78
CA VAL A 523 17.08 5.28 -23.11
C VAL A 523 16.91 6.42 -24.11
N TYR A 524 16.26 6.13 -25.23
CA TYR A 524 16.06 7.09 -26.31
C TYR A 524 14.64 7.65 -26.24
N LEU A 525 14.56 8.98 -26.36
CA LEU A 525 13.34 9.75 -26.48
C LEU A 525 13.46 10.58 -27.77
N PRO A 526 13.20 9.98 -28.95
CA PRO A 526 13.28 10.69 -30.21
C PRO A 526 12.22 11.79 -30.32
N VAL A 527 12.40 12.73 -31.25
CA VAL A 527 11.40 13.78 -31.50
C VAL A 527 10.04 13.16 -31.82
N GLY A 528 9.02 13.53 -31.04
CA GLY A 528 7.66 12.97 -31.14
C GLY A 528 7.36 11.84 -30.13
N ALA A 529 8.38 11.27 -29.47
CA ALA A 529 8.19 10.34 -28.34
C ALA A 529 7.90 11.05 -27.00
N PHE A 530 7.81 12.38 -26.99
CA PHE A 530 7.42 13.21 -25.86
C PHE A 530 6.81 14.53 -26.36
N VAL A 531 6.19 15.29 -25.46
CA VAL A 531 5.61 16.62 -25.75
C VAL A 531 6.32 17.68 -24.91
N GLY A 532 6.70 18.79 -25.53
CA GLY A 532 7.37 19.93 -24.87
C GLY A 532 8.68 20.33 -25.53
N ASP A 533 9.43 21.23 -24.90
CA ASP A 533 10.80 21.56 -25.31
C ASP A 533 11.76 20.40 -24.97
N PRO A 534 12.68 20.00 -25.87
CA PRO A 534 13.62 18.90 -25.61
C PRO A 534 14.51 19.07 -24.36
N ASN A 535 14.94 20.28 -24.03
CA ASN A 535 15.75 20.50 -22.83
C ASN A 535 14.91 20.42 -21.55
N GLU A 536 13.67 20.92 -21.57
CA GLU A 536 12.71 20.78 -20.45
C GLU A 536 12.29 19.32 -20.25
N ALA A 537 12.04 18.59 -21.34
CA ALA A 537 11.76 17.16 -21.31
C ALA A 537 12.93 16.38 -20.73
N ALA A 538 14.16 16.60 -21.21
CA ALA A 538 15.36 15.95 -20.69
C ALA A 538 15.65 16.29 -19.22
N GLY A 539 15.50 17.57 -18.82
CA GLY A 539 15.70 18.00 -17.44
C GLY A 539 14.64 17.48 -16.45
N SER A 540 13.43 17.21 -16.93
CA SER A 540 12.34 16.61 -16.13
C SER A 540 12.26 15.08 -16.21
N ALA A 541 12.98 14.45 -17.15
CA ALA A 541 12.97 13.00 -17.34
C ALA A 541 13.52 12.24 -16.12
N ARG A 542 12.82 11.21 -15.67
CA ARG A 542 13.23 10.29 -14.60
C ARG A 542 12.98 8.86 -15.06
N VAL A 543 13.85 7.93 -14.68
CA VAL A 543 13.58 6.49 -14.84
C VAL A 543 13.31 5.92 -13.44
N VAL A 544 12.12 5.35 -13.24
CA VAL A 544 11.70 4.79 -11.94
C VAL A 544 11.37 3.32 -12.07
N LEU A 545 11.75 2.56 -11.03
CA LEU A 545 11.41 1.17 -10.84
C LEU A 545 10.37 1.09 -9.73
N VAL A 546 9.19 0.56 -10.03
CA VAL A 546 8.12 0.37 -9.05
C VAL A 546 7.84 -1.11 -8.88
N ARG A 547 7.94 -1.61 -7.65
CA ARG A 547 7.37 -2.90 -7.26
C ARG A 547 6.01 -2.63 -6.61
N PRO A 548 4.87 -3.08 -7.19
CA PRO A 548 3.56 -2.86 -6.60
C PRO A 548 3.34 -3.60 -5.27
N GLY A 549 3.98 -4.76 -5.10
CA GLY A 549 3.88 -5.58 -3.89
C GLY A 549 2.68 -6.52 -3.88
N PHE A 550 2.49 -7.23 -2.76
CA PHE A 550 1.33 -8.09 -2.48
C PHE A 550 0.29 -7.33 -1.65
N SER A 551 -0.83 -6.97 -2.28
CA SER A 551 -1.92 -6.23 -1.65
C SER A 551 -2.79 -7.15 -0.81
N THR A 552 -2.93 -6.85 0.49
CA THR A 552 -3.87 -7.52 1.40
C THR A 552 -4.08 -6.65 2.63
N HIS A 553 -5.28 -6.66 3.22
CA HIS A 553 -5.54 -6.11 4.57
C HIS A 553 -5.04 -4.66 4.79
N ALA A 554 -5.21 -3.81 3.76
CA ALA A 554 -4.78 -2.40 3.68
C ALA A 554 -3.27 -2.13 3.62
N MET A 555 -2.44 -3.14 3.32
CA MET A 555 -1.00 -2.97 3.08
C MET A 555 -0.53 -3.66 1.79
N ASN A 556 0.70 -3.35 1.38
CA ASN A 556 1.35 -3.93 0.21
C ASN A 556 2.74 -4.47 0.58
N MET A 557 2.86 -5.77 0.81
CA MET A 557 4.16 -6.39 1.19
C MET A 557 5.15 -6.30 0.02
N GLY A 558 6.39 -5.89 0.30
CA GLY A 558 7.43 -5.70 -0.71
C GLY A 558 7.21 -4.50 -1.66
N GLN A 559 6.21 -3.64 -1.44
CA GLN A 559 6.01 -2.43 -2.26
C GLN A 559 7.18 -1.45 -2.08
N ARG A 560 7.79 -1.02 -3.18
CA ARG A 560 8.94 -0.10 -3.16
C ARG A 560 9.05 0.67 -4.49
N LEU A 561 9.50 1.92 -4.44
CA LEU A 561 9.91 2.69 -5.63
C LEU A 561 11.38 3.10 -5.50
N LEU A 562 12.16 2.87 -6.55
CA LEU A 562 13.53 3.32 -6.69
C LEU A 562 13.71 4.09 -8.01
N GLN A 563 14.11 5.36 -7.94
CA GLN A 563 14.49 6.14 -9.12
C GLN A 563 15.94 5.84 -9.48
N LEU A 564 16.23 5.43 -10.71
CA LEU A 564 17.60 5.30 -11.19
C LEU A 564 18.23 6.69 -11.37
N ASP A 565 19.53 6.78 -11.11
CA ASP A 565 20.30 7.99 -11.43
C ASP A 565 20.53 8.10 -12.94
N SER A 566 20.48 9.31 -13.48
CA SER A 566 20.56 9.53 -14.92
C SER A 566 21.01 10.93 -15.31
N THR A 567 21.82 11.00 -16.35
CA THR A 567 22.16 12.23 -17.08
C THR A 567 21.58 12.18 -18.49
N PHE A 568 21.66 13.27 -19.25
CA PHE A 568 21.03 13.36 -20.56
C PHE A 568 21.88 14.08 -21.61
N GLU A 569 21.70 13.75 -22.88
CA GLU A 569 22.18 14.52 -24.02
C GLU A 569 20.99 14.88 -24.92
N VAL A 570 20.95 16.13 -25.40
CA VAL A 570 19.93 16.64 -26.33
C VAL A 570 20.60 17.03 -27.64
N SER A 571 20.23 16.39 -28.74
CA SER A 571 20.76 16.70 -30.07
C SER A 571 20.24 18.05 -30.61
N ASP A 572 20.91 18.60 -31.62
CA ASP A 572 20.48 19.86 -32.26
C ASP A 572 19.07 19.73 -32.89
N GLU A 573 18.72 18.55 -33.39
CA GLU A 573 17.38 18.21 -33.89
C GLU A 573 16.33 18.11 -32.77
N GLY A 574 16.76 17.96 -31.51
CA GLY A 574 15.88 17.82 -30.34
C GLY A 574 15.60 16.38 -29.89
N ASN A 575 16.38 15.39 -30.34
CA ASN A 575 16.31 14.04 -29.78
C ASN A 575 16.95 14.02 -28.40
N VAL A 576 16.36 13.32 -27.44
CA VAL A 576 16.88 13.18 -26.09
C VAL A 576 17.41 11.76 -25.88
N VAL A 577 18.62 11.64 -25.33
CA VAL A 577 19.21 10.37 -24.88
C VAL A 577 19.44 10.48 -23.39
N LEU A 578 18.84 9.59 -22.60
CA LEU A 578 19.17 9.46 -21.18
C LEU A 578 20.28 8.42 -21.04
N HIS A 579 21.36 8.76 -20.34
CA HIS A 579 22.32 7.80 -19.82
C HIS A 579 21.85 7.41 -18.43
N VAL A 580 21.52 6.14 -18.23
CA VAL A 580 20.85 5.67 -17.01
C VAL A 580 21.77 4.68 -16.29
N ALA A 581 21.93 4.89 -14.99
CA ALA A 581 22.67 4.00 -14.12
C ALA A 581 21.94 2.66 -13.94
N GLN A 582 22.69 1.62 -13.63
CA GLN A 582 22.13 0.38 -13.10
C GLN A 582 21.54 0.62 -11.69
N VAL A 583 20.84 -0.37 -11.13
CA VAL A 583 20.38 -0.29 -9.73
C VAL A 583 21.60 -0.05 -8.83
N PRO A 584 21.52 0.78 -7.77
CA PRO A 584 22.63 0.99 -6.85
C PRO A 584 23.26 -0.34 -6.40
N PRO A 585 24.59 -0.39 -6.14
CA PRO A 585 25.33 -1.62 -5.86
C PRO A 585 25.07 -2.18 -4.44
N ASN A 586 23.79 -2.35 -4.08
CA ASN A 586 23.30 -2.86 -2.81
C ASN A 586 21.94 -3.56 -3.03
N PRO A 587 21.90 -4.91 -3.09
CA PRO A 587 20.65 -5.67 -3.25
C PRO A 587 19.66 -5.56 -2.08
N ASN A 588 20.05 -4.94 -0.95
CA ASN A 588 19.11 -4.61 0.13
C ASN A 588 18.20 -3.41 -0.22
N LEU A 589 18.63 -2.50 -1.11
CA LEU A 589 17.85 -1.32 -1.51
C LEU A 589 16.67 -1.67 -2.43
N LEU A 590 16.84 -2.68 -3.28
CA LEU A 590 15.78 -3.24 -4.11
C LEU A 590 16.10 -4.71 -4.35
N THR A 591 15.34 -5.60 -3.72
CA THR A 591 15.58 -7.05 -3.77
C THR A 591 15.43 -7.60 -5.19
N PRO A 592 16.12 -8.71 -5.53
CA PRO A 592 16.05 -9.29 -6.87
C PRO A 592 14.63 -9.75 -7.23
N GLY A 593 14.27 -9.63 -8.50
CA GLY A 593 12.94 -9.97 -9.02
C GLY A 593 12.28 -8.87 -9.83
N PRO A 594 11.01 -9.08 -10.24
CA PRO A 594 10.29 -8.19 -11.14
C PRO A 594 10.03 -6.81 -10.54
N VAL A 595 10.08 -5.79 -11.39
CA VAL A 595 9.62 -4.41 -11.16
C VAL A 595 9.08 -3.82 -12.46
N LEU A 596 8.14 -2.88 -12.39
CA LEU A 596 7.76 -2.03 -13.52
C LEU A 596 8.76 -0.89 -13.66
N MET A 597 9.45 -0.81 -14.80
CA MET A 597 10.23 0.34 -15.21
C MET A 597 9.35 1.34 -15.97
N PHE A 598 9.26 2.57 -15.47
CA PHE A 598 8.62 3.70 -16.13
C PHE A 598 9.65 4.78 -16.47
N VAL A 599 9.46 5.44 -17.61
CA VAL A 599 10.13 6.71 -17.93
C VAL A 599 9.10 7.82 -17.72
N VAL A 600 9.38 8.76 -16.83
CA VAL A 600 8.48 9.84 -16.44
C VAL A 600 9.04 11.14 -16.99
N VAL A 601 8.27 11.86 -17.81
CA VAL A 601 8.65 13.16 -18.39
C VAL A 601 7.61 14.18 -17.98
N GLY A 602 8.03 15.30 -17.38
CA GLY A 602 7.10 16.33 -16.87
C GLY A 602 6.06 15.82 -15.85
N GLY A 603 6.32 14.70 -15.16
CA GLY A 603 5.38 14.03 -14.27
C GLY A 603 4.42 13.03 -14.95
N ILE A 604 4.53 12.83 -16.26
CA ILE A 604 3.69 11.89 -17.03
C ILE A 604 4.49 10.60 -17.28
N PRO A 605 4.03 9.42 -16.79
CA PRO A 605 4.73 8.15 -16.97
C PRO A 605 4.44 7.49 -18.32
N SER A 606 5.45 6.85 -18.90
CA SER A 606 5.34 5.90 -20.02
C SER A 606 4.39 4.74 -19.68
N VAL A 607 4.13 3.82 -20.61
CA VAL A 607 3.67 2.49 -20.20
C VAL A 607 4.83 1.83 -19.44
N GLY A 608 4.54 1.18 -18.33
CA GLY A 608 5.52 0.48 -17.51
C GLY A 608 5.92 -0.84 -18.16
N LYS A 609 7.23 -1.04 -18.35
CA LYS A 609 7.80 -2.31 -18.83
C LYS A 609 8.22 -3.16 -17.64
N MET A 610 7.83 -4.43 -17.59
CA MET A 610 8.31 -5.35 -16.56
C MET A 610 9.78 -5.72 -16.83
N VAL A 611 10.65 -5.51 -15.83
CA VAL A 611 12.08 -5.84 -15.90
C VAL A 611 12.51 -6.63 -14.67
N THR A 612 13.48 -7.53 -14.84
CA THR A 612 14.03 -8.33 -13.74
C THR A 612 15.28 -7.66 -13.15
N VAL A 613 15.26 -7.38 -11.85
CA VAL A 613 16.44 -6.90 -11.12
C VAL A 613 17.25 -8.11 -10.62
N GLY A 614 18.56 -8.09 -10.83
CA GLY A 614 19.48 -9.15 -10.41
C GLY A 614 19.54 -10.34 -11.38
N THR A 615 19.94 -11.51 -10.87
CA THR A 615 20.17 -12.72 -11.69
C THR A 615 18.89 -13.45 -12.13
N GLY A 616 17.73 -13.03 -11.61
CA GLY A 616 16.49 -13.79 -11.74
C GLY A 616 16.47 -15.11 -10.96
N GLN A 617 17.45 -15.34 -10.07
CA GLN A 617 17.58 -16.57 -9.27
C GLN A 617 17.78 -16.28 -7.78
N ILE A 618 17.37 -17.21 -6.92
CA ILE A 618 17.66 -17.17 -5.49
C ILE A 618 19.15 -17.50 -5.27
N GLY A 619 19.82 -16.70 -4.45
CA GLY A 619 21.23 -16.80 -4.12
C GLY A 619 21.93 -15.43 -4.13
N THR A 620 23.21 -15.41 -3.73
CA THR A 620 24.03 -14.19 -3.68
C THR A 620 24.05 -13.47 -5.03
N GLN A 621 23.58 -12.23 -5.04
CA GLN A 621 23.52 -11.41 -6.25
C GLN A 621 24.90 -10.81 -6.59
N PRO A 622 25.35 -10.85 -7.85
CA PRO A 622 26.57 -10.16 -8.29
C PRO A 622 26.42 -8.64 -8.14
N VAL A 623 27.41 -8.02 -7.50
CA VAL A 623 27.51 -6.58 -7.32
C VAL A 623 28.75 -6.06 -8.05
N GLN A 624 28.57 -5.00 -8.82
CA GLN A 624 29.62 -4.30 -9.57
C GLN A 624 29.81 -2.88 -8.99
N ALA A 625 30.82 -2.15 -9.47
CA ALA A 625 30.97 -0.74 -9.14
C ALA A 625 29.74 0.08 -9.58
N ALA A 626 29.43 1.17 -8.87
CA ALA A 626 28.38 2.10 -9.28
C ALA A 626 28.64 2.64 -10.70
N SER A 627 27.57 2.84 -11.47
CA SER A 627 27.67 3.30 -12.86
C SER A 627 28.29 4.70 -12.95
N PHE A 628 29.21 4.89 -13.90
CA PHE A 628 29.76 6.21 -14.22
C PHE A 628 28.89 6.90 -15.27
N LEU A 629 28.24 8.00 -14.89
CA LEU A 629 27.39 8.81 -15.78
C LEU A 629 28.20 9.93 -16.46
N PRO A 630 28.07 10.13 -17.78
CA PRO A 630 28.66 11.29 -18.46
C PRO A 630 27.92 12.58 -18.05
N PRO A 631 28.54 13.78 -18.12
CA PRO A 631 27.86 15.04 -17.79
C PRO A 631 26.69 15.33 -18.74
N SER A 632 25.57 15.85 -18.21
CA SER A 632 24.43 16.24 -19.04
C SER A 632 24.76 17.35 -20.04
N ARG A 633 24.20 17.26 -21.24
CA ARG A 633 24.35 18.23 -22.34
C ARG A 633 22.98 18.67 -22.85
N ALA A 634 22.65 19.93 -22.63
CA ALA A 634 21.49 20.58 -23.23
C ALA A 634 21.82 21.11 -24.63
N ARG A 635 20.83 21.09 -25.52
CA ARG A 635 20.90 21.74 -26.84
C ARG A 635 21.02 23.26 -26.66
N PRO A 636 21.85 23.98 -27.45
CA PRO A 636 21.90 25.43 -27.43
C PRO A 636 20.52 26.05 -27.72
N SER A 637 20.09 27.00 -26.88
CA SER A 637 18.87 27.78 -27.15
C SER A 637 18.98 28.45 -28.53
N PRO A 638 17.92 28.44 -29.36
CA PRO A 638 17.94 29.18 -30.62
C PRO A 638 18.21 30.66 -30.32
N SER A 639 19.20 31.24 -31.00
CA SER A 639 19.52 32.65 -30.83
C SER A 639 18.27 33.50 -31.09
N PRO A 640 17.97 34.52 -30.26
CA PRO A 640 16.78 35.32 -30.45
C PRO A 640 16.82 35.96 -31.84
N SER A 641 15.80 35.65 -32.65
CA SER A 641 15.60 36.26 -33.97
C SER A 641 15.72 37.78 -33.88
N ALA A 642 16.41 38.39 -34.83
CA ALA A 642 16.59 39.86 -34.88
C ALA A 642 15.27 40.64 -34.83
N ALA A 643 14.14 40.01 -35.19
CA ALA A 643 12.80 40.58 -35.01
C ALA A 643 12.41 40.80 -33.53
N ALA A 644 12.80 39.88 -32.63
CA ALA A 644 12.48 39.98 -31.21
C ALA A 644 13.27 41.11 -30.51
N ALA A 645 14.53 41.31 -30.91
CA ALA A 645 15.39 42.37 -30.39
C ALA A 645 14.81 43.78 -30.63
N ASN A 646 14.21 44.02 -31.81
CA ASN A 646 13.51 45.28 -32.09
C ASN A 646 12.27 45.47 -31.21
N THR A 647 11.49 44.42 -30.96
CA THR A 647 10.27 44.56 -30.13
C THR A 647 10.56 44.90 -28.67
N ASP A 648 11.69 44.45 -28.10
CA ASP A 648 12.05 44.80 -26.73
C ASP A 648 12.67 46.21 -26.63
N ALA A 649 13.40 46.66 -27.66
CA ALA A 649 13.88 48.04 -27.76
C ALA A 649 12.72 49.06 -27.81
N ASP A 650 11.67 48.79 -28.59
CA ASP A 650 10.49 49.66 -28.67
C ASP A 650 9.61 49.58 -27.41
N ARG A 651 9.48 48.41 -26.78
CA ARG A 651 8.79 48.30 -25.47
C ARG A 651 9.49 49.09 -24.38
N ARG A 652 10.83 49.09 -24.32
CA ARG A 652 11.60 49.89 -23.35
C ARG A 652 11.40 51.40 -23.58
N LYS A 653 11.44 51.88 -24.84
CA LYS A 653 11.14 53.29 -25.17
C LYS A 653 9.69 53.69 -24.82
N ALA A 654 8.72 52.81 -25.06
CA ALA A 654 7.32 53.06 -24.70
C ALA A 654 7.11 53.12 -23.18
N ALA A 655 7.77 52.24 -22.42
CA ALA A 655 7.73 52.24 -20.96
C ALA A 655 8.36 53.52 -20.37
N GLU A 656 9.55 53.92 -20.83
CA GLU A 656 10.22 55.14 -20.35
C GLU A 656 9.39 56.41 -20.62
N THR A 657 8.70 56.46 -21.77
CA THR A 657 7.77 57.54 -22.13
C THR A 657 6.53 57.56 -21.23
N ARG A 658 6.01 56.39 -20.81
CA ARG A 658 4.89 56.30 -19.85
C ARG A 658 5.31 56.78 -18.45
N THR A 659 6.47 56.35 -17.96
CA THR A 659 6.98 56.74 -16.63
C THR A 659 7.19 58.25 -16.53
N ARG A 660 7.74 58.89 -17.57
CA ARG A 660 7.88 60.36 -17.60
C ARG A 660 6.52 61.08 -17.58
N LYS A 661 5.51 60.58 -18.30
CA LYS A 661 4.15 61.17 -18.29
C LYS A 661 3.44 61.03 -16.93
N ILE A 662 3.62 59.89 -16.24
CA ILE A 662 3.04 59.67 -14.91
C ILE A 662 3.71 60.57 -13.86
N ALA A 663 5.05 60.74 -13.90
CA ALA A 663 5.77 61.62 -12.99
C ALA A 663 5.32 63.11 -13.10
N ILE A 664 4.99 63.57 -14.30
CA ILE A 664 4.46 64.93 -14.54
C ILE A 664 3.01 65.07 -14.03
N ALA A 665 2.18 64.03 -14.13
CA ALA A 665 0.81 64.07 -13.61
C ALA A 665 0.76 64.11 -12.06
N VAL A 666 1.62 63.33 -11.39
CA VAL A 666 1.66 63.26 -9.91
C VAL A 666 2.16 64.56 -9.28
N SER A 667 3.09 65.27 -9.92
CA SER A 667 3.63 66.54 -9.43
C SER A 667 2.63 67.70 -9.49
N VAL A 668 1.70 67.69 -10.46
CA VAL A 668 0.60 68.68 -10.52
C VAL A 668 -0.47 68.40 -9.45
N ALA A 669 -0.81 67.14 -9.20
CA ALA A 669 -1.82 66.77 -8.19
C ALA A 669 -1.36 67.07 -6.75
N GLY A 670 -0.07 66.85 -6.43
CA GLY A 670 0.49 67.10 -5.09
C GLY A 670 0.44 68.58 -4.67
N GLY A 671 0.66 69.52 -5.59
CA GLY A 671 0.66 70.96 -5.29
C GLY A 671 -0.70 71.50 -4.82
N VAL A 672 -1.79 71.02 -5.44
CA VAL A 672 -3.15 71.48 -5.12
C VAL A 672 -3.57 71.05 -3.71
N LEU A 673 -3.24 69.82 -3.30
CA LEU A 673 -3.56 69.30 -1.97
C LEU A 673 -2.84 70.06 -0.84
N ILE A 674 -1.56 70.41 -1.04
CA ILE A 674 -0.77 71.15 -0.04
C ILE A 674 -1.33 72.57 0.16
N THR A 675 -1.77 73.22 -0.93
CA THR A 675 -2.31 74.59 -0.86
C THR A 675 -3.66 74.62 -0.15
N GLY A 676 -4.53 73.62 -0.39
CA GLY A 676 -5.79 73.46 0.33
C GLY A 676 -5.62 73.24 1.84
N LEU A 677 -4.63 72.43 2.24
CA LEU A 677 -4.36 72.14 3.66
C LEU A 677 -3.94 73.40 4.45
N ILE A 678 -3.12 74.26 3.85
CA ILE A 678 -2.62 75.49 4.48
C ILE A 678 -3.78 76.47 4.73
N VAL A 679 -4.69 76.64 3.76
CA VAL A 679 -5.88 77.50 3.90
C VAL A 679 -6.80 77.01 5.03
N ALA A 680 -7.02 75.69 5.14
CA ALA A 680 -7.82 75.11 6.20
C ALA A 680 -7.23 75.37 7.60
N ILE A 681 -5.91 75.21 7.75
CA ILE A 681 -5.20 75.46 9.04
C ILE A 681 -5.29 76.94 9.45
N CYS A 682 -5.18 77.88 8.50
CA CYS A 682 -5.36 79.31 8.76
C CYS A 682 -6.79 79.67 9.20
N LEU A 683 -7.82 79.02 8.63
CA LEU A 683 -9.21 79.26 9.01
C LEU A 683 -9.57 78.67 10.38
N ILE A 684 -9.00 77.52 10.75
CA ILE A 684 -9.21 76.89 12.06
C ILE A 684 -8.55 77.73 13.18
N ARG A 685 -7.35 78.28 12.94
CA ARG A 685 -6.69 79.16 13.93
C ARG A 685 -7.45 80.46 14.21
N ARG A 686 -8.18 81.02 13.24
CA ARG A 686 -9.00 82.24 13.43
C ARG A 686 -10.29 82.04 14.23
N ARG A 687 -10.67 80.80 14.60
CA ARG A 687 -11.92 80.51 15.32
C ARG A 687 -11.77 80.17 16.81
N LYS A 688 -10.55 80.19 17.37
CA LYS A 688 -10.29 79.80 18.79
C LYS A 688 -10.13 80.95 19.79
N ASP A 689 -10.20 82.22 19.37
CA ASP A 689 -10.06 83.40 20.25
C ASP A 689 -11.38 83.93 20.84
N LYS A 690 -12.40 83.08 21.06
CA LYS A 690 -13.63 83.50 21.76
C LYS A 690 -14.19 82.42 22.71
N SER A 691 -14.62 82.90 23.88
CA SER A 691 -15.28 82.21 24.99
C SER A 691 -14.40 81.35 25.90
N SER A 692 -14.79 81.33 27.18
CA SER A 692 -13.96 81.07 28.35
C SER A 692 -14.86 80.72 29.55
N VAL A 693 -14.27 80.15 30.62
CA VAL A 693 -14.84 79.93 31.98
C VAL A 693 -15.63 78.59 32.15
N PRO A 694 -15.53 77.91 33.32
CA PRO A 694 -15.59 76.42 33.42
C PRO A 694 -16.63 75.87 34.44
N ASP A 695 -16.65 74.54 34.68
CA ASP A 695 -16.42 73.89 36.01
C ASP A 695 -16.87 72.40 36.13
N ASP A 696 -16.19 71.69 37.04
CA ASP A 696 -16.62 70.58 37.95
C ASP A 696 -16.95 69.09 37.57
N VAL A 697 -16.05 68.20 38.07
CA VAL A 697 -16.25 67.12 39.09
C VAL A 697 -16.95 65.75 38.81
N ALA A 698 -16.33 64.70 39.38
CA ALA A 698 -16.85 63.38 39.87
C ALA A 698 -16.96 62.10 38.99
N THR A 699 -15.97 61.20 39.19
CA THR A 699 -16.06 59.75 39.53
C THR A 699 -17.35 58.92 39.30
N ARG A 700 -17.25 57.80 38.54
CA ARG A 700 -17.41 56.38 38.99
C ARG A 700 -17.40 55.36 37.82
N ALA A 701 -17.03 54.11 38.14
CA ALA A 701 -17.32 52.87 37.38
C ALA A 701 -18.24 51.97 38.26
N PRO A 702 -18.60 50.69 37.93
CA PRO A 702 -18.44 49.89 36.69
C PRO A 702 -19.74 49.13 36.25
N ALA A 703 -19.71 48.31 35.18
CA ALA A 703 -20.47 47.03 35.05
C ALA A 703 -20.26 46.28 33.69
N ARG A 704 -20.51 44.96 33.67
CA ARG A 704 -20.56 44.04 32.50
C ARG A 704 -21.96 43.99 31.84
N PRO A 705 -22.10 43.31 30.69
CA PRO A 705 -23.24 42.40 30.49
C PRO A 705 -22.84 40.96 30.06
N VAL A 706 -23.85 40.10 29.86
CA VAL A 706 -23.80 38.63 29.82
C VAL A 706 -24.83 38.07 28.80
N SER A 707 -24.57 36.86 28.27
CA SER A 707 -25.54 35.90 27.64
C SER A 707 -26.03 36.16 26.20
N ILE A 708 -26.11 35.08 25.39
CA ILE A 708 -27.37 34.45 24.93
C ILE A 708 -27.07 33.02 24.41
N SER A 709 -28.05 32.12 24.51
CA SER A 709 -27.98 30.69 24.15
C SER A 709 -28.95 30.35 23.00
N SER A 710 -28.81 29.17 22.37
CA SER A 710 -29.90 28.17 22.25
C SER A 710 -29.54 26.98 21.34
N ALA A 711 -30.22 25.86 21.58
CA ALA A 711 -30.30 24.66 20.73
C ALA A 711 -31.77 24.19 20.71
N PRO A 712 -32.13 23.22 19.85
CA PRO A 712 -33.14 22.24 20.29
C PRO A 712 -32.89 20.78 19.86
N LEU A 713 -33.52 19.86 20.61
CA LEU A 713 -33.61 18.40 20.46
C LEU A 713 -34.98 17.99 19.87
N TRP A 714 -35.10 16.74 19.37
CA TRP A 714 -36.41 16.11 19.11
C TRP A 714 -36.42 14.58 19.31
N ARG A 715 -37.55 14.03 19.80
CA ARG A 715 -37.83 12.59 20.07
C ARG A 715 -39.36 12.32 20.18
N PRO A 716 -39.82 11.11 19.77
CA PRO A 716 -40.80 10.27 20.50
C PRO A 716 -40.16 8.89 20.91
N GLY A 717 -40.82 7.83 21.42
CA GLY A 717 -42.21 7.61 21.91
C GLY A 717 -43.06 6.62 21.08
N ALA A 718 -43.73 5.58 21.60
CA ALA A 718 -43.68 4.91 22.92
C ALA A 718 -44.34 3.47 22.89
N GLU A 719 -44.00 2.63 23.89
CA GLU A 719 -44.68 1.44 24.48
C GLU A 719 -45.59 0.46 23.69
N SER A 720 -45.35 -0.86 23.91
CA SER A 720 -46.41 -1.84 24.24
C SER A 720 -45.84 -3.04 25.04
N GLN A 721 -46.61 -3.63 25.97
CA GLN A 721 -46.21 -4.79 26.78
C GLN A 721 -46.89 -6.09 26.31
N SER A 722 -46.21 -7.24 26.45
CA SER A 722 -46.69 -8.48 27.11
C SER A 722 -45.96 -9.75 26.61
N GLY A 723 -45.95 -10.82 27.40
CA GLY A 723 -45.56 -12.17 26.96
C GLY A 723 -44.27 -12.72 27.58
N ALA A 724 -44.34 -13.21 28.82
CA ALA A 724 -43.25 -13.95 29.44
C ALA A 724 -43.22 -15.42 28.99
N TRP A 725 -42.03 -16.00 28.83
CA TRP A 725 -41.81 -17.45 28.94
C TRP A 725 -40.37 -17.75 29.38
N THR A 726 -40.20 -18.60 30.39
CA THR A 726 -38.91 -19.13 30.88
C THR A 726 -38.97 -20.65 30.95
N PRO A 727 -37.82 -21.32 30.78
CA PRO A 727 -37.39 -22.28 31.80
C PRO A 727 -35.90 -22.06 32.14
N SER A 728 -35.54 -21.82 33.40
CA SER A 728 -35.40 -22.80 34.49
C SER A 728 -33.97 -23.36 34.58
N ILE A 729 -33.30 -22.97 35.67
CA ILE A 729 -31.98 -23.48 36.09
C ILE A 729 -32.21 -24.62 37.09
N ASN A 730 -31.45 -25.71 36.95
CA ASN A 730 -31.06 -26.63 38.02
C ASN A 730 -29.62 -27.11 37.68
N GLY A 731 -28.63 -27.15 38.56
CA GLY A 731 -28.60 -26.82 39.98
C GLY A 731 -28.24 -28.04 40.86
N SER A 732 -26.95 -28.29 41.09
CA SER A 732 -26.48 -29.08 42.25
C SER A 732 -24.97 -28.98 42.46
N ASN A 733 -24.56 -28.54 43.66
CA ASN A 733 -23.22 -28.68 44.22
C ASN A 733 -23.38 -28.86 45.74
N PRO A 734 -22.71 -29.84 46.38
CA PRO A 734 -22.43 -29.73 47.82
C PRO A 734 -21.00 -30.13 48.22
N GLN A 735 -20.19 -29.11 48.50
CA GLN A 735 -19.33 -28.92 49.68
C GLN A 735 -18.88 -30.08 50.61
N LEU A 736 -17.55 -30.11 50.88
CA LEU A 736 -16.87 -30.14 52.22
C LEU A 736 -16.90 -31.47 53.04
N LEU A 737 -15.90 -31.94 53.83
CA LEU A 737 -14.57 -31.50 54.38
C LEU A 737 -13.78 -32.78 54.85
N PRO A 738 -12.73 -32.79 55.72
CA PRO A 738 -11.30 -32.57 55.43
C PRO A 738 -10.31 -33.65 56.01
N ARG A 739 -8.99 -33.31 56.09
CA ARG A 739 -7.86 -33.93 56.84
C ARG A 739 -6.99 -34.96 56.06
N THR A 740 -5.66 -35.11 56.27
CA THR A 740 -4.56 -34.28 56.85
C THR A 740 -3.20 -34.98 56.58
N ARG A 741 -2.09 -34.21 56.46
CA ARG A 741 -0.65 -34.61 56.62
C ARG A 741 -0.05 -35.57 55.57
N ALA A 742 1.27 -35.67 55.36
CA ALA A 742 2.46 -34.77 55.52
C ALA A 742 3.74 -35.50 54.97
N TYR A 743 4.91 -34.83 54.99
CA TYR A 743 6.27 -35.32 54.66
C TYR A 743 6.58 -35.49 53.14
N GLU A 744 7.58 -34.80 52.55
CA GLU A 744 9.05 -35.04 52.55
C GLU A 744 9.44 -36.31 51.75
N SER A 745 10.57 -36.43 51.03
CA SER A 745 11.62 -35.50 50.56
C SER A 745 12.52 -36.20 49.49
N ASP A 746 13.36 -35.44 48.78
CA ASP A 746 14.66 -35.80 48.18
C ASP A 746 14.93 -37.11 47.39
N SER A 747 15.18 -36.92 46.08
CA SER A 747 16.48 -37.18 45.40
C SER A 747 16.83 -38.53 44.71
N SER A 748 17.56 -38.33 43.59
CA SER A 748 18.68 -39.15 43.05
C SER A 748 18.46 -40.29 42.03
N ALA A 749 19.15 -40.15 40.88
CA ALA A 749 20.09 -41.07 40.19
C ALA A 749 19.94 -42.61 40.26
N SER A 750 20.40 -43.44 39.29
CA SER A 750 20.82 -43.30 37.87
C SER A 750 21.14 -44.71 37.30
N LEU A 751 21.71 -44.79 36.08
CA LEU A 751 22.36 -45.94 35.40
C LEU A 751 21.49 -46.96 34.62
N GLY A 752 21.93 -47.23 33.39
CA GLY A 752 21.39 -48.26 32.48
C GLY A 752 21.88 -48.06 31.03
N GLY A 753 23.05 -48.59 30.69
CA GLY A 753 23.77 -48.35 29.43
C GLY A 753 23.33 -49.18 28.19
N PRO A 754 24.09 -49.12 27.07
CA PRO A 754 23.52 -49.15 25.72
C PRO A 754 23.80 -50.42 24.88
N VAL A 755 23.01 -50.64 23.81
CA VAL A 755 23.31 -51.63 22.75
C VAL A 755 22.98 -51.12 21.33
N VAL A 756 24.05 -50.86 20.56
CA VAL A 756 24.30 -51.13 19.13
C VAL A 756 23.12 -51.19 18.12
N SER A 757 23.20 -50.34 17.08
CA SER A 757 22.51 -50.52 15.78
C SER A 757 23.45 -51.13 14.71
N PRO A 758 22.94 -51.92 13.75
CA PRO A 758 23.70 -52.37 12.58
C PRO A 758 23.66 -51.35 11.43
N ALA A 759 24.75 -51.29 10.65
CA ALA A 759 24.89 -50.44 9.47
C ALA A 759 24.64 -51.20 8.15
N ARG A 760 24.46 -50.45 7.03
CA ARG A 760 24.86 -50.71 5.61
C ARG A 760 23.95 -49.88 4.66
N THR A 761 24.33 -49.42 3.47
CA THR A 761 25.60 -48.92 2.87
C THR A 761 25.20 -48.10 1.65
N TYR A 762 25.84 -46.95 1.36
CA TYR A 762 25.67 -46.26 0.08
C TYR A 762 26.62 -46.82 -1.00
N TYR A 763 26.14 -46.94 -2.24
CA TYR A 763 26.96 -47.20 -3.42
C TYR A 763 27.06 -45.93 -4.28
N SER A 764 28.20 -45.73 -4.93
CA SER A 764 28.45 -44.64 -5.89
C SER A 764 28.88 -45.19 -7.25
N GLY A 765 28.67 -44.40 -8.30
CA GLY A 765 29.40 -44.52 -9.57
C GLY A 765 28.58 -44.78 -10.83
N ARG A 766 28.09 -43.72 -11.48
CA ARG A 766 28.73 -43.14 -12.67
C ARG A 766 28.17 -41.77 -13.02
#